data_AF-A0A6G1JX76-F1
#
_entry.id   AF-A0A6G1JX76-F1
#
_cell.length_a   1.000
_cell.length_b   1.000
_cell.length_c   1.000
_cell.angle_alpha   90.00
_cell.angle_beta   90.00
_cell.angle_gamma   90.00
#
_symmetry.space_group_name_H-M   'P 1'
#
loop_
_entity.id
_entity.type
_entity.pdbx_description
1 polymer ?
#
loop_
_entity_poly.entity_id
_entity_poly.type
_entity_poly.pdbx_seq_one_letter_code
_entity_poly.pdbx_strand_id
1 'polypeptide(L)'
;MATIIQETSVPTTHLKEGGGVIQIEDIPRVNQPGLLITHNDGEEDIVAIIADVLGQSWALAASVEEVKAGMRSTIYGMRKTCMSTQLDTWDRSRLFINTHCVDGGHAQDEALTERCDYEYLYTRSPFFQRDVARFLSFTLGQIGPHRDLTNKARTTLISTTFPDVRAALPNLDILSVGADAIEIRVDLLEEPLGDGSTRRIPSLKYVGEQVMLLRQRTELPIIYTTRCTNENGRFPMDDPALFYKYLMRAIQWGCEYIDVELWLPEDIRRGLAENKGNSKIISAFHDFSGTFKWTAPETQALFERGAVYGDVVKMYALVNSMQENYQLEYFRSTIQSKYAHPPFSGLNMGPMGQLSRTLNKIFTPITHPLLPMIAAPGQLSAAEINLALHGMGQMAKVDIYGIGSFRSTSQAMFFEKCFNELSLPHQFRFAERAPKASIENIVRRPNFGGAYINPPLAASAAAGYLPGLSNAARAIGQVDTVLMRGEGGGGGGGGHGHGTLSGDNSTWKGIRGCLSRDFVPSAYIGRAALLLASCEADAAASIYALKSLGIGPVYTIGFKTHGSLAGDVEPVRSVEDVKRLEQPFVIISALPAEKSLLVVPLLKHYRADGRNGRGGGGNTSNDGMANGHSRSSSSSDNNNNNGIGIGNDNGNGNGNGSGNGNGNGHGHGNGIAGRIAGRIAGRIAGGIAGGIAGRGSAGKVFVDLASGPRKADPLSIARAAGWTAYGIADVSAWTTVETIRLLVGQNVCYDFVRLASGRGLF
;
A
#
# COMPACT_ATOMS: atom_id res chain seq x y z
N MET A 1 -15.78 -15.37 35.71
CA MET A 1 -15.83 -13.92 35.98
C MET A 1 -15.33 -13.23 34.72
N ALA A 2 -16.25 -12.59 33.99
CA ALA A 2 -16.00 -12.02 32.68
C ALA A 2 -15.38 -10.62 32.82
N THR A 3 -14.18 -10.42 32.28
CA THR A 3 -13.58 -9.10 32.15
C THR A 3 -14.09 -8.49 30.85
N ILE A 4 -15.09 -7.62 30.98
CA ILE A 4 -15.59 -6.77 29.90
C ILE A 4 -14.44 -5.87 29.46
N ILE A 5 -13.94 -6.05 28.24
CA ILE A 5 -13.07 -5.07 27.59
C ILE A 5 -14.00 -3.95 27.12
N GLN A 6 -14.16 -2.95 27.99
CA GLN A 6 -14.80 -1.70 27.66
C GLN A 6 -13.88 -0.97 26.67
N GLU A 7 -14.37 -0.69 25.47
CA GLU A 7 -13.72 0.27 24.58
C GLU A 7 -13.58 1.59 25.35
N THR A 8 -12.34 1.98 25.65
CA THR A 8 -12.07 3.33 26.15
C THR A 8 -12.37 4.31 25.02
N SER A 9 -13.57 4.85 25.03
CA SER A 9 -13.90 6.10 24.35
C SER A 9 -12.93 7.16 24.86
N VAL A 10 -12.00 7.60 24.01
CA VAL A 10 -11.14 8.74 24.33
C VAL A 10 -12.05 9.97 24.41
N PRO A 11 -12.18 10.65 25.56
CA PRO A 11 -12.99 11.86 25.64
C PRO A 11 -12.30 12.96 24.85
N THR A 12 -13.02 13.56 23.92
CA THR A 12 -12.67 14.83 23.29
C THR A 12 -12.61 15.92 24.36
N THR A 13 -11.43 16.18 24.90
CA THR A 13 -11.20 17.32 25.79
C THR A 13 -11.19 18.60 25.00
N HIS A 14 -12.13 19.49 25.33
CA HIS A 14 -12.18 20.87 24.89
C HIS A 14 -10.86 21.62 25.17
N LEU A 15 -10.46 22.37 24.14
CA LEU A 15 -9.57 23.54 24.07
C LEU A 15 -8.99 24.09 25.40
N LYS A 16 -7.65 24.17 25.43
CA LYS A 16 -6.95 25.35 25.93
C LYS A 16 -6.07 25.93 24.82
N GLU A 17 -6.29 27.20 24.54
CA GLU A 17 -5.50 28.03 23.62
C GLU A 17 -4.06 28.19 24.11
N GLY A 18 -3.10 28.13 23.17
CA GLY A 18 -1.71 28.53 23.40
C GLY A 18 -0.67 27.49 22.97
N GLY A 19 -0.40 27.42 21.67
CA GLY A 19 0.72 26.62 21.09
C GLY A 19 0.29 25.87 19.84
N GLY A 20 0.70 26.34 18.66
CA GLY A 20 0.34 25.78 17.36
C GLY A 20 0.96 24.41 17.08
N VAL A 21 0.40 23.35 17.65
CA VAL A 21 0.69 21.96 17.27
C VAL A 21 -0.46 21.48 16.39
N ILE A 22 -0.20 21.35 15.09
CA ILE A 22 -1.12 20.68 14.17
C ILE A 22 -1.05 19.18 14.49
N GLN A 23 -2.18 18.57 14.87
CA GLN A 23 -2.29 17.11 14.91
C GLN A 23 -2.19 16.58 13.48
N ILE A 24 -1.00 16.12 13.11
CA ILE A 24 -0.84 15.15 12.03
C ILE A 24 -1.40 13.85 12.60
N GLU A 25 -2.26 13.13 11.87
CA GLU A 25 -2.74 11.83 12.33
C GLU A 25 -1.52 10.92 12.58
N ASP A 26 -1.18 10.76 13.85
CA ASP A 26 -0.04 9.99 14.30
C ASP A 26 -0.26 8.52 13.93
N ILE A 27 0.77 7.87 13.38
CA ILE A 27 0.88 6.42 13.51
C ILE A 27 0.79 6.16 15.02
N PRO A 28 -0.07 5.22 15.50
CA PRO A 28 -0.05 4.82 16.90
C PRO A 28 1.40 4.64 17.33
N ARG A 29 1.83 5.19 18.48
CA ARG A 29 3.23 5.04 18.92
C ARG A 29 3.55 3.55 19.08
N VAL A 30 4.06 2.91 18.02
CA VAL A 30 4.42 1.50 18.03
C VAL A 30 5.85 1.44 18.50
N ASN A 31 6.05 0.99 19.74
CA ASN A 31 7.38 0.57 20.20
C ASN A 31 7.93 -0.45 19.20
N GLN A 32 9.23 -0.39 18.91
CA GLN A 32 9.90 -1.36 18.03
C GLN A 32 9.49 -2.79 18.43
N PRO A 33 8.83 -3.55 17.54
CA PRO A 33 8.26 -4.85 17.88
C PRO A 33 9.36 -5.85 18.21
N GLY A 34 9.16 -6.62 19.28
CA GLY A 34 10.01 -7.77 19.58
C GLY A 34 9.53 -8.97 18.80
N LEU A 35 10.35 -9.44 17.86
CA LEU A 35 10.03 -10.58 16.99
C LEU A 35 11.00 -11.74 17.19
N LEU A 36 10.45 -12.95 17.11
CA LEU A 36 11.18 -14.20 16.88
C LEU A 36 10.79 -14.71 15.48
N ILE A 37 11.78 -14.92 14.62
CA ILE A 37 11.61 -15.41 13.26
C ILE A 37 12.24 -16.80 13.17
N THR A 38 11.46 -17.82 12.80
CA THR A 38 12.04 -19.14 12.50
C THR A 38 12.29 -19.33 11.01
N HIS A 39 13.43 -19.94 10.68
CA HIS A 39 13.87 -20.22 9.31
C HIS A 39 14.46 -21.63 9.19
N ASN A 40 14.51 -22.18 7.98
CA ASN A 40 15.23 -23.43 7.72
C ASN A 40 16.74 -23.20 7.59
N ASP A 41 17.52 -24.27 7.52
CA ASP A 41 18.96 -24.19 7.25
C ASP A 41 19.21 -23.58 5.84
N GLY A 42 20.11 -22.59 5.75
CA GLY A 42 20.41 -21.89 4.50
C GLY A 42 19.30 -20.94 4.02
N GLU A 43 18.40 -20.53 4.93
CA GLU A 43 17.31 -19.57 4.73
C GLU A 43 17.35 -18.43 5.77
N GLU A 44 18.47 -18.23 6.46
CA GLU A 44 18.64 -17.19 7.48
C GLU A 44 18.54 -15.75 6.96
N ASP A 45 18.69 -15.55 5.64
CA ASP A 45 18.62 -14.24 5.01
C ASP A 45 17.24 -13.58 5.13
N ILE A 46 16.17 -14.37 5.27
CA ILE A 46 14.81 -13.85 5.53
C ILE A 46 14.73 -13.04 6.83
N VAL A 47 15.53 -13.40 7.84
CA VAL A 47 15.58 -12.69 9.13
C VAL A 47 16.16 -11.29 8.91
N ALA A 48 17.22 -11.19 8.12
CA ALA A 48 17.83 -9.91 7.76
C ALA A 48 16.85 -9.05 6.94
N ILE A 49 16.13 -9.64 5.98
CA ILE A 49 15.15 -8.91 5.16
C ILE A 49 14.01 -8.34 6.02
N ILE A 50 13.42 -9.16 6.89
CA ILE A 50 12.37 -8.71 7.82
C ILE A 50 12.89 -7.56 8.71
N ALA A 51 14.13 -7.68 9.17
CA ALA A 51 14.76 -6.63 9.98
C ALA A 51 15.03 -5.34 9.21
N ASP A 52 15.44 -5.43 7.95
CA ASP A 52 15.64 -4.29 7.07
C ASP A 52 14.30 -3.57 6.80
N VAL A 53 13.23 -4.32 6.52
CA VAL A 53 11.86 -3.81 6.32
C VAL A 53 11.32 -3.10 7.56
N LEU A 54 11.66 -3.60 8.75
CA LEU A 54 11.28 -3.02 10.05
C LEU A 54 12.21 -1.89 10.51
N GLY A 55 13.36 -1.73 9.88
CA GLY A 55 14.38 -0.84 10.38
C GLY A 55 14.92 -1.27 11.75
N GLN A 56 15.09 -2.55 12.03
CA GLN A 56 15.59 -3.04 13.32
C GLN A 56 16.91 -3.79 13.17
N SER A 57 17.68 -3.87 14.25
CA SER A 57 18.82 -4.80 14.31
C SER A 57 18.33 -6.23 14.44
N TRP A 58 19.12 -7.18 13.96
CA TRP A 58 18.81 -8.60 14.09
C TRP A 58 20.02 -9.40 14.57
N ALA A 59 19.75 -10.59 15.12
CA ALA A 59 20.75 -11.57 15.54
C ALA A 59 20.21 -12.99 15.40
N LEU A 60 21.09 -13.97 15.22
CA LEU A 60 20.72 -15.38 15.32
C LEU A 60 20.85 -15.84 16.78
N ALA A 61 19.89 -16.64 17.24
CA ALA A 61 19.90 -17.29 18.54
C ALA A 61 19.97 -18.82 18.38
N ALA A 62 20.70 -19.47 19.28
CA ALA A 62 20.81 -20.92 19.34
C ALA A 62 19.73 -21.55 20.25
N SER A 63 19.16 -20.78 21.19
CA SER A 63 18.14 -21.27 22.12
C SER A 63 17.04 -20.23 22.41
N VAL A 64 15.93 -20.72 22.96
CA VAL A 64 14.82 -19.86 23.40
C VAL A 64 15.25 -18.93 24.55
N GLU A 65 16.17 -19.37 25.42
CA GLU A 65 16.71 -18.56 26.52
C GLU A 65 17.50 -17.36 26.02
N GLU A 66 18.28 -17.52 24.94
CA GLU A 66 19.01 -16.40 24.32
C GLU A 66 18.05 -15.35 23.75
N VAL A 67 16.95 -15.79 23.11
CA VAL A 67 15.91 -14.90 22.58
C VAL A 67 15.23 -14.11 23.71
N LYS A 68 14.97 -14.77 24.85
CA LYS A 68 14.35 -14.17 26.04
C LYS A 68 15.28 -13.18 26.73
N ALA A 69 16.57 -13.50 26.87
CA ALA A 69 17.57 -12.63 27.48
C ALA A 69 17.96 -11.42 26.59
N GLY A 70 17.71 -11.53 25.28
CA GLY A 70 18.03 -10.52 24.28
C GLY A 70 17.24 -9.20 24.40
N MET A 71 17.76 -8.14 23.77
CA MET A 71 17.06 -6.84 23.71
C MET A 71 15.73 -6.95 22.97
N ARG A 72 14.64 -6.38 23.50
CA ARG A 72 13.31 -6.45 22.88
C ARG A 72 13.26 -5.80 21.49
N SER A 73 14.07 -4.76 21.26
CA SER A 73 14.22 -4.06 19.97
C SER A 73 14.97 -4.85 18.90
N THR A 74 15.65 -5.95 19.26
CA THR A 74 16.35 -6.82 18.31
C THR A 74 15.42 -7.93 17.83
N ILE A 75 15.42 -8.16 16.51
CA ILE A 75 14.75 -9.30 15.89
C ILE A 75 15.65 -10.52 16.00
N TYR A 76 15.14 -11.61 16.55
CA TYR A 76 15.92 -12.84 16.68
C TYR A 76 15.51 -13.85 15.61
N GLY A 77 16.49 -14.37 14.89
CA GLY A 77 16.34 -15.51 14.00
C GLY A 77 16.71 -16.81 14.72
N MET A 78 15.94 -17.87 14.51
CA MET A 78 16.23 -19.18 15.09
C MET A 78 15.91 -20.28 14.08
N ARG A 79 16.75 -21.32 14.04
CA ARG A 79 16.48 -22.48 13.17
C ARG A 79 15.25 -23.24 13.64
N LYS A 80 14.41 -23.66 12.70
CA LYS A 80 13.21 -24.46 13.00
C LYS A 80 13.54 -25.71 13.81
N THR A 81 14.58 -26.45 13.42
CA THR A 81 15.04 -27.66 14.14
C THR A 81 15.37 -27.41 15.61
N CYS A 82 15.89 -26.23 15.94
CA CYS A 82 16.14 -25.82 17.33
C CYS A 82 14.85 -25.39 18.04
N MET A 83 13.94 -24.72 17.34
CA MET A 83 12.70 -24.21 17.93
C MET A 83 11.72 -25.35 18.23
N SER A 84 11.60 -26.33 17.32
CA SER A 84 10.67 -27.45 17.48
C SER A 84 10.97 -28.29 18.72
N THR A 85 12.23 -28.37 19.16
CA THR A 85 12.61 -29.07 20.41
C THR A 85 12.40 -28.25 21.68
N GLN A 86 12.19 -26.94 21.56
CA GLN A 86 12.04 -26.00 22.67
C GLN A 86 10.67 -25.30 22.66
N LEU A 87 9.73 -25.77 21.83
CA LEU A 87 8.46 -25.10 21.59
C LEU A 87 7.58 -25.01 22.85
N ASP A 88 7.69 -25.98 23.76
CA ASP A 88 6.97 -25.98 25.05
C ASP A 88 7.55 -24.98 26.06
N THR A 89 8.79 -24.52 25.88
CA THR A 89 9.40 -23.49 26.75
C THR A 89 9.10 -22.08 26.26
N TRP A 90 8.45 -21.92 25.10
CA TRP A 90 8.09 -20.63 24.53
C TRP A 90 6.99 -19.94 25.36
N ASP A 91 7.29 -18.76 25.87
CA ASP A 91 6.42 -18.00 26.79
C ASP A 91 5.68 -16.85 26.10
N ARG A 92 5.73 -16.76 24.77
CA ARG A 92 5.17 -15.65 23.98
C ARG A 92 5.71 -14.27 24.38
N SER A 93 6.94 -14.22 24.90
CA SER A 93 7.63 -12.95 25.22
C SER A 93 7.79 -12.03 24.00
N ARG A 94 7.79 -12.59 22.79
CA ARG A 94 7.84 -11.87 21.50
C ARG A 94 6.76 -12.41 20.56
N LEU A 95 6.46 -11.67 19.51
CA LEU A 95 5.60 -12.18 18.44
C LEU A 95 6.42 -13.16 17.60
N PHE A 96 5.93 -14.39 17.51
CA PHE A 96 6.57 -15.51 16.83
C PHE A 96 6.04 -15.64 15.40
N ILE A 97 6.92 -15.38 14.42
CA ILE A 97 6.63 -15.55 12.99
C ILE A 97 7.38 -16.78 12.47
N ASN A 98 6.64 -17.79 12.03
CA ASN A 98 7.23 -18.92 11.31
C ASN A 98 7.34 -18.59 9.82
N THR A 99 8.54 -18.64 9.24
CA THR A 99 8.72 -18.37 7.80
C THR A 99 8.82 -19.67 7.00
N HIS A 100 8.31 -19.70 5.78
CA HIS A 100 8.45 -20.85 4.90
C HIS A 100 8.65 -20.42 3.44
N CYS A 101 9.77 -20.86 2.87
CA CYS A 101 10.11 -20.71 1.47
C CYS A 101 9.36 -21.77 0.64
N VAL A 102 8.34 -21.36 -0.11
CA VAL A 102 7.45 -22.28 -0.85
C VAL A 102 8.16 -22.99 -2.00
N ASP A 103 9.09 -22.30 -2.65
CA ASP A 103 9.99 -22.83 -3.69
C ASP A 103 11.31 -23.38 -3.10
N GLY A 104 11.38 -23.52 -1.77
CA GLY A 104 12.51 -24.12 -1.08
C GLY A 104 12.48 -25.65 -1.08
N GLY A 105 13.60 -26.28 -0.72
CA GLY A 105 13.72 -27.74 -0.62
C GLY A 105 13.17 -28.35 0.68
N HIS A 106 12.70 -27.51 1.61
CA HIS A 106 12.29 -27.93 2.95
C HIS A 106 10.78 -28.16 3.04
N ALA A 107 10.35 -29.17 3.80
CA ALA A 107 8.94 -29.36 4.12
C ALA A 107 8.45 -28.29 5.11
N GLN A 108 7.13 -28.04 5.12
CA GLN A 108 6.50 -27.17 6.11
C GLN A 108 6.41 -27.90 7.45
N ASP A 109 6.76 -27.21 8.54
CA ASP A 109 6.68 -27.75 9.91
C ASP A 109 5.32 -27.35 10.52
N GLU A 110 4.34 -28.25 10.40
CA GLU A 110 2.97 -28.02 10.88
C GLU A 110 2.92 -27.78 12.40
N ALA A 111 3.80 -28.38 13.20
CA ALA A 111 3.78 -28.20 14.66
C ALA A 111 4.20 -26.78 15.06
N LEU A 112 5.22 -26.22 14.39
CA LEU A 112 5.58 -24.81 14.56
C LEU A 112 4.47 -23.89 14.04
N THR A 113 3.93 -24.21 12.88
CA THR A 113 2.89 -23.42 12.22
C THR A 113 1.57 -23.42 13.02
N GLU A 114 1.26 -24.45 13.80
CA GLU A 114 0.12 -24.47 14.75
C GLU A 114 0.35 -23.62 16.00
N ARG A 115 1.60 -23.32 16.38
CA ARG A 115 1.94 -22.59 17.61
C ARG A 115 2.48 -21.17 17.39
N CYS A 116 2.81 -20.80 16.16
CA CYS A 116 3.22 -19.44 15.83
C CYS A 116 2.05 -18.46 15.88
N ASP A 117 2.36 -17.19 16.16
CA ASP A 117 1.36 -16.12 16.08
C ASP A 117 1.02 -15.84 14.62
N TYR A 118 2.02 -15.87 13.73
CA TYR A 118 1.83 -15.70 12.30
C TYR A 118 2.75 -16.61 11.48
N GLU A 119 2.32 -16.96 10.26
CA GLU A 119 3.10 -17.68 9.28
C GLU A 119 3.34 -16.81 8.05
N TYR A 120 4.61 -16.62 7.67
CA TYR A 120 4.99 -15.86 6.49
C TYR A 120 5.51 -16.79 5.39
N LEU A 121 4.73 -16.93 4.33
CA LEU A 121 5.08 -17.67 3.12
C LEU A 121 5.73 -16.73 2.11
N TYR A 122 6.81 -17.20 1.47
CA TYR A 122 7.53 -16.44 0.44
C TYR A 122 8.18 -17.34 -0.61
N THR A 123 8.67 -16.74 -1.68
CA THR A 123 9.48 -17.37 -2.73
C THR A 123 10.86 -16.72 -2.80
N ARG A 124 11.92 -17.51 -3.06
CA ARG A 124 13.27 -16.97 -3.28
C ARG A 124 13.39 -16.21 -4.59
N SER A 125 12.74 -16.70 -5.65
CA SER A 125 12.82 -16.07 -6.97
C SER A 125 11.51 -16.20 -7.76
N PRO A 126 10.80 -15.09 -8.03
CA PRO A 126 11.09 -13.73 -7.56
C PRO A 126 10.81 -13.56 -6.05
N PHE A 127 11.57 -12.68 -5.39
CA PHE A 127 11.29 -12.21 -4.03
C PHE A 127 10.69 -10.80 -4.07
N PHE A 128 9.66 -10.54 -3.25
CA PHE A 128 8.96 -9.25 -3.20
C PHE A 128 9.05 -8.63 -1.82
N GLN A 129 9.97 -7.67 -1.63
CA GLN A 129 10.11 -6.97 -0.35
C GLN A 129 8.81 -6.25 0.08
N ARG A 130 8.09 -5.64 -0.87
CA ARG A 130 6.75 -5.08 -0.63
C ARG A 130 5.76 -6.05 0.01
N ASP A 131 5.85 -7.35 -0.27
CA ASP A 131 4.97 -8.35 0.34
C ASP A 131 5.25 -8.51 1.83
N VAL A 132 6.55 -8.53 2.21
CA VAL A 132 6.99 -8.53 3.61
C VAL A 132 6.50 -7.26 4.30
N ALA A 133 6.71 -6.10 3.67
CA ALA A 133 6.31 -4.80 4.22
C ALA A 133 4.80 -4.72 4.43
N ARG A 134 4.01 -5.18 3.45
CA ARG A 134 2.55 -5.25 3.55
C ARG A 134 2.11 -6.17 4.69
N PHE A 135 2.62 -7.41 4.72
CA PHE A 135 2.30 -8.39 5.75
C PHE A 135 2.63 -7.86 7.15
N LEU A 136 3.84 -7.37 7.37
CA LEU A 136 4.26 -6.84 8.67
C LEU A 136 3.53 -5.56 9.06
N SER A 137 3.28 -4.65 8.12
CA SER A 137 2.51 -3.44 8.41
C SER A 137 1.12 -3.78 8.94
N PHE A 138 0.48 -4.81 8.38
CA PHE A 138 -0.84 -5.26 8.81
C PHE A 138 -0.78 -6.07 10.12
N THR A 139 0.05 -7.11 10.20
CA THR A 139 0.12 -8.00 11.38
C THR A 139 0.64 -7.30 12.64
N LEU A 140 1.41 -6.21 12.48
CA LEU A 140 1.87 -5.36 13.57
C LEU A 140 0.95 -4.16 13.87
N GLY A 141 -0.17 -4.03 13.16
CA GLY A 141 -1.19 -3.01 13.40
C GLY A 141 -0.77 -1.59 12.99
N GLN A 142 0.22 -1.47 12.10
CA GLN A 142 0.73 -0.18 11.62
C GLN A 142 -0.13 0.41 10.49
N ILE A 143 -0.86 -0.45 9.77
CA ILE A 143 -1.91 -0.06 8.83
C ILE A 143 -3.25 -0.67 9.26
N GLY A 144 -4.35 -0.01 8.91
CA GLY A 144 -5.69 -0.45 9.26
C GLY A 144 -6.66 -0.30 8.09
N PRO A 145 -6.62 -1.21 7.09
CA PRO A 145 -7.44 -1.11 5.88
C PRO A 145 -8.94 -0.98 6.18
N HIS A 146 -9.44 -1.63 7.24
CA HIS A 146 -10.82 -1.50 7.67
C HIS A 146 -11.20 -0.07 8.07
N ARG A 147 -10.38 0.58 8.89
CA ARG A 147 -10.60 1.98 9.29
C ARG A 147 -10.61 2.89 8.07
N ASP A 148 -9.66 2.68 7.15
CA ASP A 148 -9.54 3.52 5.97
C ASP A 148 -10.76 3.34 5.04
N LEU A 149 -11.27 2.12 4.91
CA LEU A 149 -12.48 1.80 4.14
C LEU A 149 -13.77 2.29 4.79
N THR A 150 -13.86 2.37 6.13
CA THR A 150 -15.05 2.92 6.81
C THR A 150 -15.27 4.41 6.52
N ASN A 151 -14.24 5.13 6.07
CA ASN A 151 -14.36 6.52 5.65
C ASN A 151 -14.98 6.69 4.24
N LYS A 152 -15.13 5.61 3.47
CA LYS A 152 -15.74 5.64 2.15
C LYS A 152 -17.26 5.56 2.25
N ALA A 153 -17.95 6.32 1.41
CA ALA A 153 -19.41 6.27 1.32
C ALA A 153 -19.95 4.92 0.82
N ARG A 154 -19.17 4.24 -0.04
CA ARG A 154 -19.46 2.91 -0.57
C ARG A 154 -18.17 2.11 -0.70
N THR A 155 -18.28 0.81 -0.46
CA THR A 155 -17.20 -0.17 -0.66
C THR A 155 -17.69 -1.35 -1.48
N THR A 156 -16.79 -1.87 -2.31
CA THR A 156 -17.02 -3.01 -3.21
C THR A 156 -15.94 -4.07 -3.01
N LEU A 157 -16.23 -5.31 -3.38
CA LEU A 157 -15.22 -6.37 -3.43
C LEU A 157 -15.34 -7.15 -4.73
N ILE A 158 -14.23 -7.71 -5.21
CA ILE A 158 -14.25 -8.67 -6.31
C ILE A 158 -13.81 -10.05 -5.81
N SER A 159 -14.57 -11.08 -6.17
CA SER A 159 -14.28 -12.46 -5.78
C SER A 159 -13.43 -13.14 -6.86
N THR A 160 -12.29 -13.73 -6.48
CA THR A 160 -11.53 -14.60 -7.37
C THR A 160 -12.24 -15.94 -7.47
N THR A 161 -12.87 -16.20 -8.61
CA THR A 161 -13.58 -17.46 -8.89
C THR A 161 -12.73 -18.42 -9.73
N PHE A 162 -11.41 -18.27 -9.67
CA PHE A 162 -10.48 -19.11 -10.42
C PHE A 162 -10.15 -20.37 -9.60
N PRO A 163 -10.00 -21.54 -10.25
CA PRO A 163 -9.52 -22.75 -9.57
C PRO A 163 -8.09 -22.60 -9.05
N ASP A 164 -7.29 -21.72 -9.67
CA ASP A 164 -5.94 -21.34 -9.24
C ASP A 164 -5.75 -19.83 -9.47
N VAL A 165 -5.25 -19.11 -8.46
CA VAL A 165 -5.04 -17.65 -8.49
C VAL A 165 -4.05 -17.25 -9.58
N ARG A 166 -3.11 -18.12 -9.97
CA ARG A 166 -2.15 -17.85 -11.06
C ARG A 166 -2.84 -17.46 -12.37
N ALA A 167 -4.04 -17.98 -12.62
CA ALA A 167 -4.84 -17.62 -13.79
C ALA A 167 -5.33 -16.16 -13.78
N ALA A 168 -5.50 -15.56 -12.59
CA ALA A 168 -5.92 -14.18 -12.43
C ALA A 168 -4.75 -13.18 -12.54
N LEU A 169 -3.54 -13.58 -12.14
CA LEU A 169 -2.40 -12.67 -11.95
C LEU A 169 -2.07 -11.78 -13.15
N PRO A 170 -2.09 -12.26 -14.41
CA PRO A 170 -1.79 -11.40 -15.57
C PRO A 170 -2.75 -10.21 -15.74
N ASN A 171 -3.99 -10.35 -15.27
CA ASN A 171 -5.06 -9.35 -15.45
C ASN A 171 -5.57 -8.80 -14.11
N LEU A 172 -4.93 -9.12 -12.98
CA LEU A 172 -5.43 -8.80 -11.64
C LEU A 172 -5.62 -7.28 -11.44
N ASP A 173 -4.70 -6.49 -11.98
CA ASP A 173 -4.76 -5.02 -11.93
C ASP A 173 -5.99 -4.46 -12.66
N ILE A 174 -6.44 -5.13 -13.73
CA ILE A 174 -7.63 -4.74 -14.49
C ILE A 174 -8.89 -5.26 -13.78
N LEU A 175 -8.88 -6.53 -13.37
CA LEU A 175 -9.99 -7.17 -12.65
C LEU A 175 -10.39 -6.39 -11.40
N SER A 176 -9.41 -5.83 -10.69
CA SER A 176 -9.63 -5.12 -9.41
C SER A 176 -10.02 -3.65 -9.55
N VAL A 177 -10.16 -3.12 -10.76
CA VAL A 177 -10.63 -1.73 -10.97
C VAL A 177 -12.02 -1.55 -10.38
N GLY A 178 -12.17 -0.54 -9.52
CA GLY A 178 -13.43 -0.28 -8.81
C GLY A 178 -13.67 -1.18 -7.60
N ALA A 179 -12.76 -2.10 -7.26
CA ALA A 179 -12.81 -2.91 -6.04
C ALA A 179 -12.03 -2.28 -4.88
N ASP A 180 -12.55 -2.42 -3.66
CA ASP A 180 -11.87 -2.02 -2.42
C ASP A 180 -11.26 -3.19 -1.66
N ALA A 181 -11.62 -4.42 -2.01
CA ALA A 181 -11.06 -5.65 -1.47
C ALA A 181 -11.12 -6.77 -2.52
N ILE A 182 -10.28 -7.78 -2.35
CA ILE A 182 -10.32 -9.00 -3.16
C ILE A 182 -10.69 -10.17 -2.27
N GLU A 183 -11.76 -10.90 -2.62
CA GLU A 183 -12.17 -12.11 -1.92
C GLU A 183 -11.52 -13.33 -2.56
N ILE A 184 -10.74 -14.10 -1.79
CA ILE A 184 -10.27 -15.42 -2.19
C ILE A 184 -11.29 -16.48 -1.75
N ARG A 185 -11.91 -17.13 -2.72
CA ARG A 185 -12.88 -18.21 -2.53
C ARG A 185 -12.17 -19.56 -2.44
N VAL A 186 -11.75 -19.91 -1.23
CA VAL A 186 -10.97 -21.12 -0.96
C VAL A 186 -11.73 -22.39 -1.33
N ASP A 187 -13.05 -22.36 -1.19
CA ASP A 187 -13.91 -23.47 -1.59
C ASP A 187 -13.95 -23.68 -3.12
N LEU A 188 -13.53 -22.70 -3.93
CA LEU A 188 -13.47 -22.82 -5.39
C LEU A 188 -12.08 -23.18 -5.92
N LEU A 189 -11.07 -23.24 -5.06
CA LEU A 189 -9.71 -23.63 -5.44
C LEU A 189 -9.64 -25.13 -5.74
N GLU A 190 -8.91 -25.50 -6.77
CA GLU A 190 -8.75 -26.89 -7.21
C GLU A 190 -7.26 -27.26 -7.21
N GLU A 191 -6.81 -27.94 -6.15
CA GLU A 191 -5.44 -28.45 -6.05
C GLU A 191 -5.28 -29.70 -6.93
N PRO A 192 -4.45 -29.66 -7.99
CA PRO A 192 -4.24 -30.81 -8.85
C PRO A 192 -3.38 -31.87 -8.14
N LEU A 193 -3.72 -33.14 -8.36
CA LEU A 193 -2.97 -34.31 -7.91
C LEU A 193 -2.20 -34.93 -9.08
N GLY A 194 -1.16 -35.70 -8.77
CA GLY A 194 -0.27 -36.30 -9.79
C GLY A 194 -0.94 -37.32 -10.72
N ASP A 195 -2.15 -37.77 -10.39
CA ASP A 195 -2.97 -38.70 -11.17
C ASP A 195 -3.99 -38.01 -12.10
N GLY A 196 -3.97 -36.67 -12.15
CA GLY A 196 -4.89 -35.86 -12.95
C GLY A 196 -6.24 -35.59 -12.28
N SER A 197 -6.47 -36.10 -11.07
CA SER A 197 -7.62 -35.70 -10.25
C SER A 197 -7.34 -34.42 -9.46
N THR A 198 -8.37 -33.85 -8.85
CA THR A 198 -8.24 -32.69 -7.95
C THR A 198 -8.60 -33.09 -6.53
N ARG A 199 -7.92 -32.47 -5.56
CA ARG A 199 -8.22 -32.72 -4.15
C ARG A 199 -9.60 -32.16 -3.80
N ARG A 200 -10.44 -32.96 -3.14
CA ARG A 200 -11.79 -32.54 -2.71
C ARG A 200 -11.78 -31.27 -1.85
N ILE A 201 -10.79 -31.16 -0.96
CA ILE A 201 -10.55 -29.99 -0.12
C ILE A 201 -9.09 -29.61 -0.35
N PRO A 202 -8.78 -28.42 -0.90
CA PRO A 202 -7.41 -28.01 -1.17
C PRO A 202 -6.60 -27.96 0.11
N SER A 203 -5.37 -28.50 0.10
CA SER A 203 -4.50 -28.53 1.27
C SER A 203 -4.15 -27.12 1.76
N LEU A 204 -3.92 -26.94 3.08
CA LEU A 204 -3.47 -25.65 3.61
C LEU A 204 -2.15 -25.17 2.99
N LYS A 205 -1.27 -26.11 2.60
CA LYS A 205 -0.06 -25.79 1.84
C LYS A 205 -0.40 -25.09 0.52
N TYR A 206 -1.29 -25.69 -0.27
CA TYR A 206 -1.73 -25.11 -1.53
C TYR A 206 -2.45 -23.78 -1.33
N VAL A 207 -3.42 -23.72 -0.40
CA VAL A 207 -4.19 -22.49 -0.12
C VAL A 207 -3.28 -21.35 0.35
N GLY A 208 -2.30 -21.65 1.21
CA GLY A 208 -1.32 -20.65 1.67
C GLY A 208 -0.50 -20.08 0.52
N GLU A 209 -0.05 -20.93 -0.40
CA GLU A 209 0.62 -20.46 -1.62
C GLU A 209 -0.30 -19.55 -2.47
N GLN A 210 -1.59 -19.88 -2.61
CA GLN A 210 -2.55 -19.04 -3.33
C GLN A 210 -2.72 -17.65 -2.67
N VAL A 211 -2.79 -17.60 -1.33
CA VAL A 211 -2.87 -16.34 -0.57
C VAL A 211 -1.59 -15.52 -0.75
N MET A 212 -0.41 -16.16 -0.66
CA MET A 212 0.88 -15.51 -0.89
C MET A 212 0.96 -14.91 -2.29
N LEU A 213 0.64 -15.70 -3.33
CA LEU A 213 0.69 -15.25 -4.72
C LEU A 213 -0.25 -14.07 -4.98
N LEU A 214 -1.44 -14.08 -4.36
CA LEU A 214 -2.39 -12.97 -4.45
C LEU A 214 -1.83 -11.71 -3.78
N ARG A 215 -1.36 -11.82 -2.54
CA ARG A 215 -0.84 -10.69 -1.74
C ARG A 215 0.38 -10.02 -2.40
N GLN A 216 1.25 -10.80 -3.05
CA GLN A 216 2.40 -10.29 -3.80
C GLN A 216 2.03 -9.44 -5.04
N ARG A 217 0.77 -9.51 -5.49
CA ARG A 217 0.29 -8.95 -6.76
C ARG A 217 -0.81 -7.91 -6.63
N THR A 218 -1.25 -7.59 -5.41
CA THR A 218 -2.22 -6.53 -5.18
C THR A 218 -1.87 -5.74 -3.92
N GLU A 219 -2.41 -4.52 -3.80
CA GLU A 219 -2.38 -3.72 -2.56
C GLU A 219 -3.77 -3.69 -1.88
N LEU A 220 -4.78 -4.34 -2.48
CA LEU A 220 -6.12 -4.42 -1.90
C LEU A 220 -6.16 -5.42 -0.75
N PRO A 221 -6.90 -5.12 0.35
CA PRO A 221 -7.10 -6.08 1.43
C PRO A 221 -7.75 -7.37 0.92
N ILE A 222 -7.33 -8.50 1.49
CA ILE A 222 -7.79 -9.83 1.14
C ILE A 222 -8.91 -10.25 2.10
N ILE A 223 -10.03 -10.70 1.53
CA ILE A 223 -11.12 -11.36 2.24
C ILE A 223 -10.98 -12.86 2.03
N TYR A 224 -10.61 -13.59 3.07
CA TYR A 224 -10.50 -15.04 3.03
C TYR A 224 -11.86 -15.68 3.31
N THR A 225 -12.36 -16.49 2.37
CA THR A 225 -13.69 -17.10 2.46
C THR A 225 -13.65 -18.60 2.20
N THR A 226 -14.12 -19.37 3.18
CA THR A 226 -14.50 -20.79 3.03
C THR A 226 -16.03 -20.85 3.01
N ARG A 227 -16.65 -20.91 1.83
CA ARG A 227 -18.12 -20.98 1.72
C ARG A 227 -18.61 -22.43 1.83
N CYS A 228 -19.55 -22.71 2.73
CA CYS A 228 -20.07 -24.06 2.92
C CYS A 228 -21.05 -24.51 1.82
N THR A 229 -21.31 -25.82 1.74
CA THR A 229 -22.24 -26.40 0.75
C THR A 229 -23.68 -25.90 0.87
N ASN A 230 -24.21 -25.66 2.08
CA ASN A 230 -25.57 -25.13 2.25
C ASN A 230 -25.69 -23.66 1.85
N GLU A 231 -24.57 -22.93 1.83
CA GLU A 231 -24.49 -21.56 1.37
C GLU A 231 -23.92 -21.47 -0.07
N ASN A 232 -24.11 -22.52 -0.88
CA ASN A 232 -23.73 -22.60 -2.29
C ASN A 232 -22.22 -22.45 -2.56
N GLY A 233 -21.39 -22.89 -1.61
CA GLY A 233 -19.97 -23.14 -1.79
C GLY A 233 -19.66 -24.63 -1.95
N ARG A 234 -18.38 -24.98 -1.84
CA ARG A 234 -17.93 -26.40 -1.90
C ARG A 234 -17.25 -26.88 -0.61
N PHE A 235 -17.11 -26.03 0.41
CA PHE A 235 -16.45 -26.43 1.65
C PHE A 235 -17.39 -27.31 2.50
N PRO A 236 -16.92 -28.45 3.03
CA PRO A 236 -17.78 -29.46 3.63
C PRO A 236 -18.20 -29.11 5.06
N MET A 237 -19.47 -29.34 5.41
CA MET A 237 -20.07 -28.93 6.70
C MET A 237 -20.00 -29.97 7.82
N ASP A 238 -19.58 -31.21 7.52
CA ASP A 238 -19.54 -32.32 8.46
C ASP A 238 -18.50 -32.13 9.58
N ASP A 239 -17.50 -31.27 9.37
CA ASP A 239 -16.46 -30.96 10.34
C ASP A 239 -16.30 -29.43 10.56
N PRO A 240 -16.97 -28.84 11.56
CA PRO A 240 -16.77 -27.44 11.92
C PRO A 240 -15.34 -27.12 12.38
N ALA A 241 -14.60 -28.09 12.94
CA ALA A 241 -13.22 -27.87 13.36
C ALA A 241 -12.29 -27.65 12.16
N LEU A 242 -12.63 -28.23 11.00
CA LEU A 242 -11.94 -27.94 9.74
C LEU A 242 -12.08 -26.46 9.34
N PHE A 243 -13.28 -25.87 9.45
CA PHE A 243 -13.47 -24.43 9.22
C PHE A 243 -12.60 -23.61 10.16
N TYR A 244 -12.62 -23.93 11.45
CA TYR A 244 -11.78 -23.25 12.44
C TYR A 244 -10.30 -23.30 12.05
N LYS A 245 -9.80 -24.48 11.64
CA LYS A 245 -8.41 -24.65 11.21
C LYS A 245 -8.05 -23.75 10.01
N TYR A 246 -8.90 -23.69 8.98
CA TYR A 246 -8.64 -22.88 7.79
C TYR A 246 -8.74 -21.37 8.08
N LEU A 247 -9.74 -20.95 8.86
CA LEU A 247 -9.93 -19.55 9.24
C LEU A 247 -8.82 -19.05 10.18
N MET A 248 -8.38 -19.87 11.14
CA MET A 248 -7.20 -19.57 11.97
C MET A 248 -5.93 -19.46 11.13
N ARG A 249 -5.75 -20.33 10.13
CA ARG A 249 -4.61 -20.24 9.22
C ARG A 249 -4.63 -18.95 8.40
N ALA A 250 -5.80 -18.50 7.96
CA ALA A 250 -5.96 -17.21 7.28
C ALA A 250 -5.55 -16.02 8.15
N ILE A 251 -5.88 -16.05 9.45
CA ILE A 251 -5.42 -15.04 10.42
C ILE A 251 -3.88 -15.07 10.52
N GLN A 252 -3.28 -16.26 10.65
CA GLN A 252 -1.83 -16.41 10.72
C GLN A 252 -1.10 -15.97 9.44
N TRP A 253 -1.71 -16.12 8.27
CA TRP A 253 -1.18 -15.58 7.01
C TRP A 253 -1.38 -14.06 6.85
N GLY A 254 -2.05 -13.42 7.82
CA GLY A 254 -2.26 -11.98 7.82
C GLY A 254 -3.32 -11.52 6.81
N CYS A 255 -4.37 -12.31 6.56
CA CYS A 255 -5.52 -11.85 5.78
C CYS A 255 -6.28 -10.75 6.53
N GLU A 256 -6.58 -9.64 5.85
CA GLU A 256 -7.24 -8.48 6.46
C GLU A 256 -8.66 -8.78 6.95
N TYR A 257 -9.36 -9.67 6.24
CA TYR A 257 -10.68 -10.14 6.60
C TYR A 257 -10.80 -11.65 6.51
N ILE A 258 -11.59 -12.22 7.41
CA ILE A 258 -12.08 -13.60 7.34
C ILE A 258 -13.62 -13.60 7.31
N ASP A 259 -14.20 -14.37 6.41
CA ASP A 259 -15.65 -14.58 6.32
C ASP A 259 -16.05 -15.78 7.21
N VAL A 260 -16.80 -15.49 8.28
CA VAL A 260 -17.16 -16.46 9.33
C VAL A 260 -18.66 -16.70 9.30
N GLU A 261 -19.07 -17.88 8.87
CA GLU A 261 -20.47 -18.22 8.68
C GLU A 261 -21.22 -18.43 10.01
N LEU A 262 -22.47 -17.96 10.07
CA LEU A 262 -23.30 -17.97 11.29
C LEU A 262 -23.74 -19.35 11.76
N TRP A 263 -23.69 -20.37 10.90
CA TRP A 263 -24.01 -21.75 11.28
C TRP A 263 -22.92 -22.37 12.17
N LEU A 264 -21.69 -21.83 12.14
CA LEU A 264 -20.60 -22.33 12.96
C LEU A 264 -20.98 -22.24 14.46
N PRO A 265 -20.62 -23.28 15.25
CA PRO A 265 -20.78 -23.25 16.69
C PRO A 265 -20.25 -21.96 17.34
N GLU A 266 -20.93 -21.49 18.38
CA GLU A 266 -20.59 -20.22 19.02
C GLU A 266 -19.19 -20.20 19.61
N ASP A 267 -18.74 -21.32 20.18
CA ASP A 267 -17.39 -21.48 20.71
C ASP A 267 -16.31 -21.32 19.63
N ILE A 268 -16.55 -21.82 18.41
CA ILE A 268 -15.68 -21.60 17.25
C ILE A 268 -15.68 -20.11 16.86
N ARG A 269 -16.85 -19.49 16.73
CA ARG A 269 -16.97 -18.06 16.35
C ARG A 269 -16.31 -17.14 17.39
N ARG A 270 -16.51 -17.44 18.68
CA ARG A 270 -15.86 -16.73 19.80
C ARG A 270 -14.35 -16.93 19.78
N GLY A 271 -13.88 -18.16 19.61
CA GLY A 271 -12.45 -18.47 19.54
C GLY A 271 -11.75 -17.70 18.41
N LEU A 272 -12.37 -17.62 17.23
CA LEU A 272 -11.88 -16.79 16.13
C LEU A 272 -11.84 -15.30 16.52
N ALA A 273 -12.89 -14.78 17.15
CA ALA A 273 -12.96 -13.38 17.55
C ALA A 273 -11.90 -13.01 18.61
N GLU A 274 -11.63 -13.90 19.56
CA GLU A 274 -10.61 -13.74 20.59
C GLU A 274 -9.18 -13.80 20.02
N ASN A 275 -8.97 -14.54 18.93
CA ASN A 275 -7.65 -14.78 18.34
C ASN A 275 -7.45 -14.12 16.96
N LYS A 276 -8.33 -13.21 16.53
CA LYS A 276 -8.26 -12.57 15.19
C LYS A 276 -7.09 -11.62 14.98
N GLY A 277 -6.39 -11.21 16.05
CA GLY A 277 -5.34 -10.20 15.97
C GLY A 277 -5.87 -8.92 15.30
N ASN A 278 -5.22 -8.49 14.22
CA ASN A 278 -5.64 -7.33 13.43
C ASN A 278 -6.66 -7.65 12.33
N SER A 279 -6.94 -8.93 12.06
CA SER A 279 -7.96 -9.36 11.11
C SER A 279 -9.36 -8.96 11.58
N LYS A 280 -10.24 -8.78 10.60
CA LYS A 280 -11.64 -8.40 10.81
C LYS A 280 -12.56 -9.53 10.40
N ILE A 281 -13.60 -9.75 11.19
CA ILE A 281 -14.59 -10.79 10.96
C ILE A 281 -15.74 -10.20 10.16
N ILE A 282 -15.98 -10.76 8.98
CA ILE A 282 -17.24 -10.60 8.26
C ILE A 282 -18.13 -11.75 8.72
N SER A 283 -19.09 -11.49 9.62
CA SER A 283 -20.06 -12.50 10.04
C SER A 283 -21.07 -12.70 8.92
N ALA A 284 -21.06 -13.88 8.31
CA ALA A 284 -21.78 -14.15 7.08
C ALA A 284 -22.96 -15.10 7.26
N PHE A 285 -24.00 -14.86 6.48
CA PHE A 285 -25.16 -15.75 6.34
C PHE A 285 -25.69 -15.67 4.92
N HIS A 286 -25.99 -16.82 4.33
CA HIS A 286 -26.66 -16.91 3.04
C HIS A 286 -27.91 -17.78 3.14
N ASP A 287 -29.01 -17.30 2.58
CA ASP A 287 -30.22 -18.09 2.38
C ASP A 287 -30.43 -18.35 0.88
N PHE A 288 -30.49 -19.63 0.52
CA PHE A 288 -30.81 -20.10 -0.85
C PHE A 288 -32.20 -20.74 -0.94
N SER A 289 -33.02 -20.65 0.12
CA SER A 289 -34.34 -21.30 0.17
C SER A 289 -35.35 -20.64 -0.77
N GLY A 290 -35.17 -19.35 -1.07
CA GLY A 290 -36.16 -18.54 -1.79
C GLY A 290 -37.39 -18.21 -0.95
N THR A 291 -37.36 -18.48 0.36
CA THR A 291 -38.48 -18.27 1.29
C THR A 291 -38.13 -17.35 2.46
N PHE A 292 -36.92 -16.78 2.45
CA PHE A 292 -36.45 -15.85 3.47
C PHE A 292 -37.32 -14.60 3.56
N LYS A 293 -37.58 -14.10 4.76
CA LYS A 293 -38.44 -12.94 4.99
C LYS A 293 -37.70 -11.87 5.77
N TRP A 294 -37.31 -10.79 5.11
CA TRP A 294 -36.63 -9.65 5.75
C TRP A 294 -37.44 -8.98 6.87
N THR A 295 -38.76 -9.15 6.88
CA THR A 295 -39.68 -8.59 7.87
C THR A 295 -39.89 -9.48 9.10
N ALA A 296 -39.32 -10.69 9.11
CA ALA A 296 -39.50 -11.63 10.19
C ALA A 296 -38.62 -11.26 11.42
N PRO A 297 -39.13 -11.43 12.66
CA PRO A 297 -38.33 -11.19 13.87
C PRO A 297 -37.02 -12.00 13.91
N GLU A 298 -37.04 -13.21 13.35
CA GLU A 298 -35.88 -14.10 13.27
C GLU A 298 -34.73 -13.49 12.45
N THR A 299 -35.03 -12.66 11.46
CA THR A 299 -34.03 -11.95 10.66
C THR A 299 -33.25 -10.94 11.50
N GLN A 300 -33.93 -10.23 12.40
CA GLN A 300 -33.25 -9.35 13.35
C GLN A 300 -32.40 -10.16 14.34
N ALA A 301 -32.89 -11.30 14.83
CA ALA A 301 -32.11 -12.18 15.70
C ALA A 301 -30.87 -12.74 14.99
N LEU A 302 -30.93 -13.03 13.69
CA LEU A 302 -29.76 -13.40 12.89
C LEU A 302 -28.72 -12.28 12.83
N PHE A 303 -29.15 -11.04 12.58
CA PHE A 303 -28.25 -9.89 12.63
C PHE A 303 -27.59 -9.75 14.01
N GLU A 304 -28.39 -9.79 15.08
CA GLU A 304 -27.91 -9.64 16.45
C GLU A 304 -26.89 -10.73 16.82
N ARG A 305 -27.11 -11.98 16.39
CA ARG A 305 -26.15 -13.08 16.55
C ARG A 305 -24.84 -12.84 15.81
N GLY A 306 -24.89 -12.28 14.60
CA GLY A 306 -23.70 -11.93 13.83
C GLY A 306 -22.95 -10.75 14.41
N ALA A 307 -23.69 -9.77 14.94
CA ALA A 307 -23.14 -8.56 15.53
C ALA A 307 -22.31 -8.81 16.79
N VAL A 308 -22.49 -9.95 17.47
CA VAL A 308 -21.69 -10.30 18.67
C VAL A 308 -20.20 -10.39 18.37
N TYR A 309 -19.82 -10.95 17.21
CA TYR A 309 -18.42 -11.24 16.87
C TYR A 309 -17.96 -10.63 15.54
N GLY A 310 -18.88 -10.12 14.72
CA GLY A 310 -18.58 -9.50 13.43
C GLY A 310 -18.13 -8.05 13.56
N ASP A 311 -17.04 -7.71 12.87
CA ASP A 311 -16.70 -6.31 12.56
C ASP A 311 -17.57 -5.78 11.40
N VAL A 312 -18.13 -6.68 10.59
CA VAL A 312 -19.17 -6.44 9.58
C VAL A 312 -20.18 -7.58 9.65
N VAL A 313 -21.48 -7.29 9.53
CA VAL A 313 -22.51 -8.33 9.38
C VAL A 313 -22.97 -8.38 7.92
N LYS A 314 -22.88 -9.56 7.32
CA LYS A 314 -23.20 -9.88 5.93
C LYS A 314 -24.37 -10.87 5.88
N MET A 315 -25.50 -10.48 5.29
CA MET A 315 -26.67 -11.36 5.15
C MET A 315 -27.21 -11.28 3.73
N TYR A 316 -27.10 -12.37 2.98
CA TYR A 316 -27.53 -12.44 1.57
C TYR A 316 -28.68 -13.44 1.40
N ALA A 317 -29.75 -13.08 0.71
CA ALA A 317 -30.91 -13.95 0.55
C ALA A 317 -31.31 -14.10 -0.92
N LEU A 318 -31.61 -15.31 -1.38
CA LEU A 318 -32.24 -15.53 -2.68
C LEU A 318 -33.70 -15.08 -2.61
N VAL A 319 -34.12 -14.23 -3.55
CA VAL A 319 -35.47 -13.67 -3.60
C VAL A 319 -36.13 -13.93 -4.95
N ASN A 320 -37.45 -13.88 -4.97
CA ASN A 320 -38.27 -14.19 -6.14
C ASN A 320 -39.08 -12.99 -6.64
N SER A 321 -39.05 -11.86 -5.93
CA SER A 321 -39.83 -10.66 -6.26
C SER A 321 -39.10 -9.36 -5.97
N MET A 322 -39.51 -8.29 -6.65
CA MET A 322 -39.00 -6.94 -6.39
C MET A 322 -39.33 -6.43 -4.99
N GLN A 323 -40.49 -6.85 -4.43
CA GLN A 323 -40.97 -6.39 -3.12
C GLN A 323 -39.99 -6.71 -1.99
N GLU A 324 -39.27 -7.84 -2.09
CA GLU A 324 -38.29 -8.27 -1.11
C GLU A 324 -37.06 -7.35 -1.04
N ASN A 325 -36.76 -6.59 -2.11
CA ASN A 325 -35.73 -5.54 -2.05
C ASN A 325 -36.16 -4.37 -1.16
N TYR A 326 -37.42 -3.94 -1.24
CA TYR A 326 -37.93 -2.88 -0.38
C TYR A 326 -37.97 -3.31 1.08
N GLN A 327 -38.28 -4.58 1.34
CA GLN A 327 -38.24 -5.14 2.69
C GLN A 327 -36.81 -5.18 3.25
N LEU A 328 -35.82 -5.55 2.43
CA LEU A 328 -34.41 -5.48 2.81
C LEU A 328 -33.98 -4.04 3.11
N GLU A 329 -34.36 -3.05 2.30
CA GLU A 329 -33.97 -1.66 2.55
C GLU A 329 -34.66 -1.08 3.81
N TYR A 330 -35.91 -1.49 4.09
CA TYR A 330 -36.56 -1.18 5.36
C TYR A 330 -35.82 -1.81 6.56
N PHE A 331 -35.43 -3.09 6.43
CA PHE A 331 -34.62 -3.78 7.44
C PHE A 331 -33.28 -3.07 7.66
N ARG A 332 -32.57 -2.73 6.57
CA ARG A 332 -31.30 -1.98 6.62
C ARG A 332 -31.44 -0.67 7.38
N SER A 333 -32.46 0.13 7.05
CA SER A 333 -32.74 1.40 7.74
C SER A 333 -32.99 1.18 9.25
N THR A 334 -33.80 0.17 9.58
CA THR A 334 -34.11 -0.18 10.98
C THR A 334 -32.83 -0.55 11.75
N ILE A 335 -32.01 -1.46 11.21
CA ILE A 335 -30.77 -1.90 11.84
C ILE A 335 -29.78 -0.73 11.99
N GLN A 336 -29.58 0.08 10.95
CA GLN A 336 -28.65 1.21 11.00
C GLN A 336 -29.10 2.33 11.94
N SER A 337 -30.40 2.49 12.18
CA SER A 337 -30.91 3.43 13.19
C SER A 337 -30.72 2.93 14.63
N LYS A 338 -30.74 1.61 14.83
CA LYS A 338 -30.66 0.97 16.15
C LYS A 338 -29.23 0.68 16.59
N TYR A 339 -28.34 0.39 15.64
CA TYR A 339 -26.97 -0.04 15.89
C TYR A 339 -25.98 0.83 15.13
N ALA A 340 -25.09 1.51 15.86
CA ALA A 340 -24.00 2.29 15.25
C ALA A 340 -22.93 1.36 14.63
N HIS A 341 -22.69 0.21 15.25
CA HIS A 341 -21.77 -0.83 14.80
C HIS A 341 -22.29 -2.23 15.20
N PRO A 342 -21.90 -3.29 14.47
CA PRO A 342 -21.15 -3.27 13.22
C PRO A 342 -22.00 -2.82 12.02
N PRO A 343 -21.37 -2.32 10.93
CA PRO A 343 -22.08 -2.00 9.69
C PRO A 343 -22.71 -3.25 9.05
N PHE A 344 -23.84 -3.03 8.37
CA PHE A 344 -24.62 -4.07 7.73
C PHE A 344 -24.42 -4.09 6.20
N SER A 345 -23.92 -5.21 5.68
CA SER A 345 -23.88 -5.58 4.27
C SER A 345 -25.03 -6.55 3.97
N GLY A 346 -26.01 -6.09 3.21
CA GLY A 346 -27.20 -6.86 2.89
C GLY A 346 -27.49 -6.79 1.40
N LEU A 347 -27.77 -7.93 0.77
CA LEU A 347 -28.25 -7.97 -0.60
C LEU A 347 -29.15 -9.17 -0.85
N ASN A 348 -29.94 -9.06 -1.88
CA ASN A 348 -30.72 -10.13 -2.45
C ASN A 348 -30.02 -10.69 -3.68
N MET A 349 -30.02 -12.02 -3.80
CA MET A 349 -29.46 -12.77 -4.92
C MET A 349 -30.50 -12.98 -6.03
N GLY A 350 -30.03 -13.36 -7.22
CA GLY A 350 -30.87 -13.54 -8.40
C GLY A 350 -31.11 -12.24 -9.17
N PRO A 351 -31.65 -12.32 -10.40
CA PRO A 351 -31.92 -11.13 -11.22
C PRO A 351 -32.84 -10.11 -10.55
N MET A 352 -33.86 -10.58 -9.82
CA MET A 352 -34.78 -9.71 -9.07
C MET A 352 -34.08 -8.95 -7.93
N GLY A 353 -32.96 -9.46 -7.42
CA GLY A 353 -32.21 -8.85 -6.32
C GLY A 353 -31.30 -7.68 -6.73
N GLN A 354 -31.15 -7.38 -8.03
CA GLN A 354 -30.18 -6.38 -8.52
C GLN A 354 -30.32 -5.01 -7.86
N LEU A 355 -31.55 -4.56 -7.56
CA LEU A 355 -31.80 -3.29 -6.85
C LEU A 355 -31.05 -3.22 -5.51
N SER A 356 -31.13 -4.28 -4.70
CA SER A 356 -30.44 -4.32 -3.40
C SER A 356 -28.92 -4.30 -3.52
N ARG A 357 -28.36 -4.89 -4.59
CA ARG A 357 -26.91 -4.84 -4.87
C ARG A 357 -26.48 -3.41 -5.16
N THR A 358 -27.26 -2.69 -5.97
CA THR A 358 -27.00 -1.28 -6.28
C THR A 358 -27.09 -0.37 -5.04
N LEU A 359 -28.05 -0.64 -4.15
CA LEU A 359 -28.26 0.19 -2.95
C LEU A 359 -27.30 -0.14 -1.81
N ASN A 360 -26.80 -1.37 -1.71
CA ASN A 360 -25.82 -1.79 -0.71
C ASN A 360 -24.56 -0.90 -0.76
N LYS A 361 -24.06 -0.54 0.43
CA LYS A 361 -22.92 0.38 0.61
C LYS A 361 -21.67 -0.30 1.15
N ILE A 362 -21.80 -1.49 1.74
CA ILE A 362 -20.72 -2.15 2.49
C ILE A 362 -20.33 -3.41 1.75
N PHE A 363 -19.12 -3.46 1.22
CA PHE A 363 -18.54 -4.62 0.54
C PHE A 363 -19.47 -5.26 -0.49
N THR A 364 -20.08 -4.45 -1.37
CA THR A 364 -20.92 -4.95 -2.46
C THR A 364 -20.09 -5.85 -3.37
N PRO A 365 -20.41 -7.15 -3.52
CA PRO A 365 -19.69 -8.03 -4.42
C PRO A 365 -19.97 -7.64 -5.87
N ILE A 366 -18.90 -7.36 -6.61
CA ILE A 366 -18.94 -7.03 -8.04
C ILE A 366 -18.37 -8.16 -8.90
N THR A 367 -18.76 -8.17 -10.17
CA THR A 367 -18.18 -9.05 -11.20
C THR A 367 -17.33 -8.25 -12.21
N HIS A 368 -16.60 -8.96 -13.06
CA HIS A 368 -15.85 -8.38 -14.17
C HIS A 368 -15.93 -9.32 -15.39
N PRO A 369 -16.03 -8.81 -16.64
CA PRO A 369 -16.13 -9.66 -17.84
C PRO A 369 -14.98 -10.65 -18.06
N LEU A 370 -13.81 -10.40 -17.45
CA LEU A 370 -12.64 -11.27 -17.51
C LEU A 370 -12.65 -12.40 -16.44
N LEU A 371 -13.65 -12.45 -15.56
CA LEU A 371 -13.80 -13.58 -14.64
C LEU A 371 -14.35 -14.81 -15.37
N PRO A 372 -13.86 -16.02 -15.04
CA PRO A 372 -14.30 -17.25 -15.71
C PRO A 372 -15.76 -17.60 -15.37
N MET A 373 -16.22 -17.20 -14.19
CA MET A 373 -17.58 -17.40 -13.75
C MET A 373 -18.02 -16.26 -12.82
N ILE A 374 -19.32 -16.06 -12.73
CA ILE A 374 -19.92 -15.12 -11.79
C ILE A 374 -20.09 -15.85 -10.45
N ALA A 375 -19.68 -15.22 -9.34
CA ALA A 375 -19.68 -15.88 -8.03
C ALA A 375 -21.09 -16.13 -7.47
N ALA A 376 -22.08 -15.32 -7.86
CA ALA A 376 -23.48 -15.51 -7.50
C ALA A 376 -24.44 -14.93 -8.58
N PRO A 377 -25.63 -15.52 -8.80
CA PRO A 377 -26.60 -15.01 -9.77
C PRO A 377 -26.99 -13.53 -9.55
N GLY A 378 -27.07 -12.79 -10.65
CA GLY A 378 -27.48 -11.38 -10.65
C GLY A 378 -26.42 -10.39 -10.16
N GLN A 379 -25.15 -10.78 -10.02
CA GLN A 379 -24.05 -9.84 -9.75
C GLN A 379 -23.91 -8.80 -10.87
N LEU A 380 -23.45 -7.62 -10.48
CA LEU A 380 -23.21 -6.47 -11.34
C LEU A 380 -21.74 -6.06 -11.24
N SER A 381 -21.17 -5.54 -12.31
CA SER A 381 -19.88 -4.85 -12.29
C SER A 381 -19.99 -3.51 -11.57
N ALA A 382 -18.86 -2.93 -11.17
CA ALA A 382 -18.82 -1.56 -10.62
C ALA A 382 -19.44 -0.54 -11.60
N ALA A 383 -19.17 -0.71 -12.90
CA ALA A 383 -19.72 0.12 -13.96
C ALA A 383 -21.25 0.05 -14.03
N GLU A 384 -21.83 -1.15 -14.02
CA GLU A 384 -23.30 -1.33 -14.03
C GLU A 384 -23.96 -0.75 -12.78
N ILE A 385 -23.32 -0.88 -11.61
CA ILE A 385 -23.81 -0.26 -10.36
C ILE A 385 -23.81 1.26 -10.49
N ASN A 386 -22.73 1.87 -10.98
CA ASN A 386 -22.64 3.32 -11.15
C ASN A 386 -23.68 3.84 -12.14
N LEU A 387 -23.88 3.14 -13.26
CA LEU A 387 -24.90 3.46 -14.25
C LEU A 387 -26.31 3.38 -13.65
N ALA A 388 -26.61 2.33 -12.87
CA ALA A 388 -27.91 2.17 -12.21
C ALA A 388 -28.14 3.26 -11.14
N LEU A 389 -27.13 3.57 -10.33
CA LEU A 389 -27.21 4.67 -9.34
C LEU A 389 -27.50 6.01 -10.03
N HIS A 390 -26.86 6.28 -11.16
CA HIS A 390 -27.13 7.48 -11.93
C HIS A 390 -28.57 7.49 -12.48
N GLY A 391 -29.01 6.40 -13.11
CA GLY A 391 -30.36 6.27 -13.66
C GLY A 391 -31.48 6.43 -12.63
N MET A 392 -31.21 6.06 -11.36
CA MET A 392 -32.14 6.22 -10.24
C MET A 392 -32.00 7.58 -9.51
N GLY A 393 -31.17 8.50 -10.01
CA GLY A 393 -30.91 9.79 -9.34
C GLY A 393 -30.15 9.68 -8.02
N GLN A 394 -29.58 8.52 -7.70
CA GLN A 394 -28.77 8.27 -6.49
C GLN A 394 -27.30 8.70 -6.67
N MET A 395 -26.91 9.06 -7.90
CA MET A 395 -25.60 9.63 -8.23
C MET A 395 -25.79 10.79 -9.23
N ALA A 396 -25.74 12.02 -8.72
CA ALA A 396 -25.82 13.20 -9.58
C ALA A 396 -24.60 13.32 -10.49
N LYS A 397 -24.85 13.77 -11.73
CA LYS A 397 -23.80 14.19 -12.65
C LYS A 397 -23.20 15.52 -12.18
N VAL A 398 -21.88 15.58 -12.12
CA VAL A 398 -21.11 16.79 -11.80
C VAL A 398 -19.97 16.95 -12.79
N ASP A 399 -19.46 18.17 -12.93
CA ASP A 399 -18.26 18.48 -13.69
C ASP A 399 -17.02 18.32 -12.78
N ILE A 400 -16.11 17.42 -13.14
CA ILE A 400 -14.81 17.26 -12.47
C ILE A 400 -13.72 17.87 -13.36
N TYR A 401 -12.82 18.64 -12.75
CA TYR A 401 -11.81 19.39 -13.51
C TYR A 401 -10.38 18.88 -13.29
N GLY A 402 -9.63 18.76 -14.38
CA GLY A 402 -8.16 18.77 -14.34
C GLY A 402 -7.68 20.17 -14.69
N ILE A 403 -6.96 20.84 -13.79
CA ILE A 403 -6.49 22.22 -14.01
C ILE A 403 -4.96 22.21 -14.05
N GLY A 404 -4.38 22.50 -15.20
CA GLY A 404 -2.92 22.53 -15.30
C GLY A 404 -2.36 23.01 -16.62
N SER A 405 -1.07 22.79 -16.83
CA SER A 405 -0.41 23.15 -18.10
C SER A 405 -0.86 22.23 -19.24
N PHE A 406 -0.76 22.68 -20.48
CA PHE A 406 -1.02 21.84 -21.66
C PHE A 406 -0.31 20.46 -21.64
N ARG A 407 0.88 20.38 -21.00
CA ARG A 407 1.63 19.12 -20.85
C ARG A 407 0.94 18.07 -19.95
N SER A 408 -0.03 18.49 -19.13
CA SER A 408 -0.80 17.63 -18.23
C SER A 408 -2.03 16.99 -18.90
N THR A 409 -2.20 17.20 -20.21
CA THR A 409 -3.35 16.65 -20.98
C THR A 409 -3.37 15.12 -20.96
N SER A 410 -2.21 14.45 -20.97
CA SER A 410 -2.15 12.97 -20.90
C SER A 410 -2.72 12.43 -19.58
N GLN A 411 -2.42 13.09 -18.46
CA GLN A 411 -3.02 12.77 -17.17
C GLN A 411 -4.52 13.00 -17.18
N ALA A 412 -4.99 14.12 -17.75
CA ALA A 412 -6.42 14.40 -17.90
C ALA A 412 -7.15 13.30 -18.71
N MET A 413 -6.58 12.86 -19.83
CA MET A 413 -7.14 11.75 -20.63
C MET A 413 -7.20 10.44 -19.84
N PHE A 414 -6.23 10.20 -18.94
CA PHE A 414 -6.25 9.04 -18.06
C PHE A 414 -7.41 9.08 -17.06
N PHE A 415 -7.66 10.24 -16.42
CA PHE A 415 -8.82 10.42 -15.54
C PHE A 415 -10.13 10.21 -16.29
N GLU A 416 -10.26 10.83 -17.47
CA GLU A 416 -11.45 10.66 -18.32
C GLU A 416 -11.68 9.19 -18.68
N LYS A 417 -10.62 8.47 -19.06
CA LYS A 417 -10.70 7.03 -19.33
C LYS A 417 -11.17 6.25 -18.10
N CYS A 418 -10.61 6.51 -16.92
CA CYS A 418 -11.05 5.84 -15.69
C CYS A 418 -12.53 6.07 -15.41
N PHE A 419 -13.02 7.28 -15.66
CA PHE A 419 -14.43 7.62 -15.42
C PHE A 419 -15.35 6.88 -16.38
N ASN A 420 -14.94 6.79 -17.65
CA ASN A 420 -15.70 6.07 -18.69
C ASN A 420 -15.73 4.55 -18.43
N GLU A 421 -14.58 3.94 -18.10
CA GLU A 421 -14.49 2.50 -17.79
C GLU A 421 -15.33 2.13 -16.55
N LEU A 422 -15.40 3.03 -15.56
CA LEU A 422 -16.24 2.85 -14.38
C LEU A 422 -17.68 3.32 -14.58
N SER A 423 -18.07 3.73 -15.79
CA SER A 423 -19.40 4.28 -16.12
C SER A 423 -19.88 5.34 -15.11
N LEU A 424 -18.95 6.19 -14.66
CA LEU A 424 -19.29 7.32 -13.80
C LEU A 424 -20.02 8.37 -14.64
N PRO A 425 -21.11 8.98 -14.14
CA PRO A 425 -21.91 9.94 -14.92
C PRO A 425 -21.25 11.31 -15.04
N HIS A 426 -20.12 11.52 -14.37
CA HIS A 426 -19.44 12.79 -14.26
C HIS A 426 -18.84 13.22 -15.61
N GLN A 427 -18.87 14.52 -15.88
CA GLN A 427 -18.17 15.06 -17.03
C GLN A 427 -16.78 15.50 -16.60
N PHE A 428 -15.74 14.85 -17.12
CA PHE A 428 -14.38 15.30 -16.93
C PHE A 428 -14.06 16.46 -17.88
N ARG A 429 -13.42 17.53 -17.38
CA ARG A 429 -13.06 18.72 -18.14
C ARG A 429 -11.63 19.13 -17.84
N PHE A 430 -10.82 19.32 -18.88
CA PHE A 430 -9.49 19.91 -18.71
C PHE A 430 -9.55 21.43 -18.90
N ALA A 431 -8.96 22.17 -17.99
CA ALA A 431 -8.81 23.62 -18.07
C ALA A 431 -7.33 24.00 -18.02
N GLU A 432 -6.85 24.63 -19.10
CA GLU A 432 -5.48 25.12 -19.12
C GLU A 432 -5.30 26.27 -18.13
N ARG A 433 -4.28 26.16 -17.27
CA ARG A 433 -3.95 27.17 -16.27
C ARG A 433 -3.13 28.30 -16.91
N ALA A 434 -3.82 29.27 -17.51
CA ALA A 434 -3.17 30.51 -17.95
C ALA A 434 -2.77 31.39 -16.74
N PRO A 435 -1.70 32.21 -16.82
CA PRO A 435 -1.20 33.01 -15.70
C PRO A 435 -2.23 33.97 -15.05
N LYS A 436 -3.26 34.39 -15.80
CA LYS A 436 -4.34 35.28 -15.33
C LYS A 436 -5.68 34.55 -15.13
N ALA A 437 -5.75 33.23 -15.37
CA ALA A 437 -7.00 32.49 -15.26
C ALA A 437 -7.38 32.32 -13.78
N SER A 438 -8.58 32.77 -13.42
CA SER A 438 -9.12 32.61 -12.07
C SER A 438 -9.75 31.22 -11.92
N ILE A 439 -9.16 30.39 -11.06
CA ILE A 439 -9.71 29.08 -10.68
C ILE A 439 -11.01 29.24 -9.91
N GLU A 440 -11.18 30.34 -9.19
CA GLU A 440 -12.43 30.69 -8.48
C GLU A 440 -13.65 30.64 -9.41
N ASN A 441 -13.52 31.13 -10.66
CA ASN A 441 -14.62 31.10 -11.63
C ASN A 441 -15.01 29.69 -12.05
N ILE A 442 -14.08 28.72 -12.01
CA ILE A 442 -14.36 27.32 -12.29
C ILE A 442 -15.06 26.69 -11.08
N VAL A 443 -14.51 26.93 -9.88
CA VAL A 443 -15.01 26.36 -8.61
C VAL A 443 -16.42 26.86 -8.26
N ARG A 444 -16.77 28.10 -8.63
CA ARG A 444 -18.11 28.68 -8.40
C ARG A 444 -19.19 28.20 -9.38
N ARG A 445 -18.88 27.34 -10.35
CA ARG A 445 -19.88 26.84 -11.32
C ARG A 445 -20.92 25.96 -10.62
N PRO A 446 -22.21 26.07 -10.99
CA PRO A 446 -23.29 25.32 -10.32
C PRO A 446 -23.10 23.79 -10.24
N ASN A 447 -22.43 23.20 -11.24
CA ASN A 447 -22.22 21.75 -11.33
C ASN A 447 -20.79 21.32 -10.95
N PHE A 448 -19.99 22.17 -10.31
CA PHE A 448 -18.63 21.82 -9.92
C PHE A 448 -18.62 20.69 -8.89
N GLY A 449 -18.01 19.56 -9.22
CA GLY A 449 -17.90 18.39 -8.34
C GLY A 449 -16.55 18.25 -7.63
N GLY A 450 -15.51 18.88 -8.17
CA GLY A 450 -14.15 18.79 -7.65
C GLY A 450 -13.11 19.03 -8.73
N ALA A 451 -11.84 19.16 -8.32
CA ALA A 451 -10.73 19.33 -9.24
C ALA A 451 -9.42 18.80 -8.68
N TYR A 452 -8.52 18.38 -9.56
CA TYR A 452 -7.09 18.37 -9.27
C TYR A 452 -6.40 19.54 -9.97
N ILE A 453 -5.32 20.06 -9.37
CA ILE A 453 -4.66 21.30 -9.75
C ILE A 453 -3.15 21.08 -9.75
N ASN A 454 -2.54 21.20 -10.93
CA ASN A 454 -1.09 21.05 -11.11
C ASN A 454 -0.53 22.16 -12.03
N PRO A 455 0.35 23.07 -11.55
CA PRO A 455 0.94 23.12 -10.21
C PRO A 455 -0.11 23.44 -9.13
N PRO A 456 0.18 23.23 -7.83
CA PRO A 456 -0.75 23.58 -6.76
C PRO A 456 -1.03 25.09 -6.65
N LEU A 457 -2.07 25.45 -5.89
CA LEU A 457 -2.38 26.81 -5.46
C LEU A 457 -1.77 27.09 -4.10
N ALA A 458 -1.33 28.32 -3.86
CA ALA A 458 -1.02 28.77 -2.50
C ALA A 458 -2.32 28.76 -1.67
N ALA A 459 -2.28 28.15 -0.49
CA ALA A 459 -3.46 28.04 0.38
C ALA A 459 -4.02 29.41 0.78
N SER A 460 -3.16 30.42 0.98
CA SER A 460 -3.55 31.80 1.25
C SER A 460 -4.34 32.43 0.11
N ALA A 461 -4.00 32.13 -1.14
CA ALA A 461 -4.71 32.62 -2.32
C ALA A 461 -6.04 31.87 -2.54
N ALA A 462 -6.13 30.60 -2.12
CA ALA A 462 -7.33 29.78 -2.25
C ALA A 462 -8.36 30.04 -1.14
N ALA A 463 -7.92 30.49 0.05
CA ALA A 463 -8.77 30.72 1.22
C ALA A 463 -9.94 31.70 0.99
N GLY A 464 -9.83 32.59 0.00
CA GLY A 464 -10.92 33.53 -0.34
C GLY A 464 -12.16 32.88 -0.95
N TYR A 465 -12.04 31.68 -1.52
CA TYR A 465 -13.15 30.97 -2.19
C TYR A 465 -13.22 29.47 -1.86
N LEU A 466 -12.26 28.94 -1.11
CA LEU A 466 -12.31 27.61 -0.50
C LEU A 466 -12.47 27.78 1.03
N PRO A 467 -13.70 27.74 1.56
CA PRO A 467 -13.97 27.98 2.98
C PRO A 467 -13.39 26.90 3.89
N GLY A 468 -13.22 25.67 3.39
CA GLY A 468 -12.54 24.58 4.10
C GLY A 468 -11.12 24.34 3.57
N LEU A 469 -10.18 24.05 4.46
CA LEU A 469 -8.88 23.47 4.14
C LEU A 469 -8.63 22.26 5.03
N SER A 470 -8.11 21.18 4.45
CA SER A 470 -7.62 20.03 5.23
C SER A 470 -6.42 20.44 6.09
N ASN A 471 -6.14 19.66 7.14
CA ASN A 471 -4.97 19.88 7.99
C ASN A 471 -3.67 19.80 7.15
N ALA A 472 -3.62 18.88 6.19
CA ALA A 472 -2.48 18.75 5.28
C ALA A 472 -2.32 20.00 4.40
N ALA A 473 -3.38 20.45 3.70
CA ALA A 473 -3.30 21.64 2.85
C ALA A 473 -2.93 22.90 3.63
N ARG A 474 -3.44 23.05 4.86
CA ARG A 474 -3.11 24.16 5.76
C ARG A 474 -1.63 24.12 6.17
N ALA A 475 -1.14 22.95 6.58
CA ALA A 475 0.24 22.78 7.03
C ALA A 475 1.26 22.92 5.88
N ILE A 476 0.95 22.36 4.72
CA ILE A 476 1.78 22.44 3.50
C ILE A 476 1.74 23.86 2.91
N GLY A 477 0.65 24.60 3.13
CA GLY A 477 0.45 25.92 2.54
C GLY A 477 0.07 25.87 1.05
N GLN A 478 -0.32 24.70 0.55
CA GLN A 478 -0.66 24.47 -0.86
C GLN A 478 -1.87 23.55 -1.02
N VAL A 479 -2.70 23.84 -2.02
CA VAL A 479 -3.87 23.07 -2.43
C VAL A 479 -3.65 22.53 -3.84
N ASP A 480 -3.64 21.21 -4.00
CA ASP A 480 -3.58 20.53 -5.31
C ASP A 480 -4.89 19.80 -5.64
N THR A 481 -5.82 19.71 -4.69
CA THR A 481 -7.07 18.97 -4.83
C THR A 481 -8.20 19.78 -4.21
N VAL A 482 -9.32 19.94 -4.91
CA VAL A 482 -10.52 20.62 -4.43
C VAL A 482 -11.66 19.63 -4.40
N LEU A 483 -12.30 19.49 -3.25
CA LEU A 483 -13.36 18.53 -2.99
C LEU A 483 -14.65 19.25 -2.65
N MET A 484 -15.78 18.69 -3.11
CA MET A 484 -17.10 19.05 -2.62
C MET A 484 -17.47 18.10 -1.48
N ARG A 485 -17.52 18.59 -0.24
CA ARG A 485 -17.93 17.77 0.92
C ARG A 485 -19.43 17.88 1.14
N GLY A 486 -20.13 16.75 1.14
CA GLY A 486 -21.51 16.68 1.62
C GLY A 486 -21.59 16.79 3.14
N GLU A 487 -22.76 17.16 3.66
CA GLU A 487 -23.10 17.02 5.09
C GLU A 487 -23.16 15.52 5.43
N GLY A 488 -22.02 14.95 5.86
CA GLY A 488 -21.91 13.51 6.14
C GLY A 488 -20.53 12.87 6.02
N GLY A 489 -19.45 13.64 5.80
CA GLY A 489 -18.06 13.19 6.01
C GLY A 489 -17.47 12.20 4.99
N GLY A 490 -18.29 11.48 4.22
CA GLY A 490 -17.83 10.58 3.16
C GLY A 490 -17.57 11.32 1.84
N GLY A 491 -16.32 11.29 1.37
CA GLY A 491 -15.98 11.72 0.01
C GLY A 491 -16.59 10.75 -1.01
N GLY A 492 -17.50 11.25 -1.83
CA GLY A 492 -18.13 10.50 -2.91
C GLY A 492 -19.65 10.38 -2.74
N GLY A 493 -20.38 11.09 -3.59
CA GLY A 493 -21.82 10.93 -3.75
C GLY A 493 -22.52 12.27 -3.93
N GLY A 494 -22.79 12.63 -5.19
CA GLY A 494 -23.63 13.77 -5.57
C GLY A 494 -25.07 13.59 -5.09
N GLY A 495 -25.29 13.77 -3.80
CA GLY A 495 -26.60 14.04 -3.24
C GLY A 495 -26.96 15.51 -3.44
N HIS A 496 -28.22 15.78 -3.74
CA HIS A 496 -28.76 17.14 -3.80
C HIS A 496 -28.59 17.83 -2.44
N GLY A 497 -27.61 18.73 -2.34
CA GLY A 497 -27.33 19.49 -1.12
C GLY A 497 -26.15 20.44 -1.30
N HIS A 498 -26.16 21.54 -0.55
CA HIS A 498 -25.19 22.64 -0.58
C HIS A 498 -23.83 22.16 -0.02
N GLY A 499 -23.07 21.39 -0.82
CA GLY A 499 -21.77 20.88 -0.41
C GLY A 499 -20.80 22.02 -0.06
N THR A 500 -19.98 21.80 0.96
CA THR A 500 -18.93 22.77 1.34
C THR A 500 -17.66 22.46 0.56
N LEU A 501 -17.14 23.48 -0.12
CA LEU A 501 -15.86 23.41 -0.81
C LEU A 501 -14.70 23.27 0.19
N SER A 502 -13.83 22.30 -0.04
CA SER A 502 -12.64 22.07 0.75
C SER A 502 -11.41 21.88 -0.13
N GLY A 503 -10.33 22.60 0.17
CA GLY A 503 -9.01 22.33 -0.40
C GLY A 503 -8.28 21.22 0.36
N ASP A 504 -7.60 20.34 -0.36
CA ASP A 504 -6.71 19.29 0.15
C ASP A 504 -5.38 19.28 -0.64
N ASN A 505 -4.43 18.50 -0.15
CA ASN A 505 -3.18 18.20 -0.82
C ASN A 505 -3.03 16.67 -0.93
N SER A 506 -2.90 16.15 -2.14
CA SER A 506 -2.78 14.71 -2.45
C SER A 506 -1.32 14.31 -2.72
N THR A 507 -0.46 15.27 -3.08
CA THR A 507 0.96 15.02 -3.38
C THR A 507 1.70 14.38 -2.21
N TRP A 508 1.47 14.83 -0.98
CA TRP A 508 2.12 14.23 0.20
C TRP A 508 1.69 12.76 0.42
N LYS A 509 0.44 12.40 0.07
CA LYS A 509 -0.04 11.01 0.12
C LYS A 509 0.71 10.15 -0.90
N GLY A 510 0.97 10.70 -2.09
CA GLY A 510 1.80 10.05 -3.11
C GLY A 510 3.23 9.77 -2.64
N ILE A 511 3.86 10.76 -2.00
CA ILE A 511 5.22 10.61 -1.45
C ILE A 511 5.22 9.57 -0.32
N ARG A 512 4.24 9.64 0.59
CA ARG A 512 4.08 8.66 1.68
C ARG A 512 3.86 7.25 1.14
N GLY A 513 3.05 7.08 0.09
CA GLY A 513 2.81 5.79 -0.58
C GLY A 513 4.09 5.18 -1.16
N CYS A 514 4.99 5.99 -1.70
CA CYS A 514 6.32 5.51 -2.11
C CYS A 514 7.17 5.06 -0.93
N LEU A 515 7.23 5.87 0.14
CA LEU A 515 8.02 5.52 1.34
C LEU A 515 7.51 4.22 1.97
N SER A 516 6.20 4.04 2.11
CA SER A 516 5.61 2.85 2.76
C SER A 516 5.46 1.62 1.85
N ARG A 517 6.04 1.61 0.64
CA ARG A 517 5.89 0.48 -0.29
C ARG A 517 6.73 -0.74 0.11
N ASP A 518 8.01 -0.54 0.40
CA ASP A 518 8.97 -1.61 0.69
C ASP A 518 9.42 -1.64 2.18
N PHE A 519 8.88 -0.74 3.01
CA PHE A 519 9.20 -0.62 4.42
C PHE A 519 7.95 -0.32 5.23
N VAL A 520 7.89 -0.80 6.48
CA VAL A 520 6.77 -0.50 7.35
C VAL A 520 6.85 0.94 7.90
N PRO A 521 5.72 1.58 8.23
CA PRO A 521 5.73 2.93 8.79
C PRO A 521 6.64 3.10 10.03
N SER A 522 6.74 2.10 10.91
CA SER A 522 7.59 2.19 12.10
C SER A 522 9.09 2.18 11.80
N ALA A 523 9.52 1.74 10.61
CA ALA A 523 10.92 1.71 10.21
C ALA A 523 11.53 3.13 10.10
N TYR A 524 10.67 4.14 10.07
CA TYR A 524 10.99 5.54 9.84
C TYR A 524 11.05 6.38 11.11
N ILE A 525 10.41 5.94 12.19
CA ILE A 525 10.20 6.74 13.40
C ILE A 525 11.54 7.15 14.02
N GLY A 526 11.71 8.46 14.23
CA GLY A 526 12.89 9.04 14.87
C GLY A 526 14.17 8.92 14.06
N ARG A 527 14.09 8.63 12.76
CA ARG A 527 15.25 8.56 11.87
C ARG A 527 15.46 9.86 11.12
N ALA A 528 16.73 10.19 10.90
CA ALA A 528 17.10 11.33 10.10
C ALA A 528 16.66 11.20 8.63
N ALA A 529 16.26 12.34 8.04
CA ALA A 529 16.07 12.47 6.60
C ALA A 529 16.79 13.69 6.05
N LEU A 530 17.15 13.65 4.75
CA LEU A 530 17.77 14.76 4.04
C LEU A 530 16.91 15.16 2.82
N LEU A 531 16.49 16.41 2.78
CA LEU A 531 15.61 16.95 1.74
C LEU A 531 16.30 18.08 0.97
N LEU A 532 16.39 17.92 -0.34
CA LEU A 532 16.97 18.91 -1.24
C LEU A 532 15.88 19.61 -2.04
N ALA A 533 15.87 20.93 -2.06
CA ALA A 533 14.95 21.70 -2.90
C ALA A 533 15.53 23.08 -3.26
N SER A 534 14.96 23.73 -4.28
CA SER A 534 15.33 25.11 -4.61
C SER A 534 14.62 26.13 -3.74
N CYS A 535 13.42 25.82 -3.25
CA CYS A 535 12.66 26.63 -2.30
C CYS A 535 11.78 25.74 -1.40
N GLU A 536 11.24 26.32 -0.33
CA GLU A 536 10.38 25.61 0.63
C GLU A 536 9.09 25.09 -0.02
N ALA A 537 8.52 25.83 -0.97
CA ALA A 537 7.27 25.46 -1.63
C ALA A 537 7.37 24.13 -2.42
N ASP A 538 8.54 23.80 -2.96
CA ASP A 538 8.79 22.53 -3.66
C ASP A 538 8.97 21.36 -2.67
N ALA A 539 9.33 21.66 -1.42
CA ALA A 539 9.65 20.71 -0.37
C ALA A 539 8.50 20.46 0.61
N ALA A 540 7.52 21.36 0.71
CA ALA A 540 6.53 21.35 1.78
C ALA A 540 5.72 20.05 1.87
N ALA A 541 5.27 19.50 0.74
CA ALA A 541 4.57 18.22 0.70
C ALA A 541 5.47 17.05 1.16
N SER A 542 6.75 17.08 0.81
CA SER A 542 7.75 16.10 1.28
C SER A 542 7.96 16.19 2.78
N ILE A 543 8.09 17.40 3.35
CA ILE A 543 8.25 17.57 4.80
C ILE A 543 7.02 17.03 5.55
N TYR A 544 5.81 17.33 5.05
CA TYR A 544 4.58 16.81 5.65
C TYR A 544 4.52 15.27 5.57
N ALA A 545 4.87 14.68 4.42
CA ALA A 545 4.93 13.23 4.26
C ALA A 545 5.94 12.58 5.23
N LEU A 546 7.15 13.14 5.35
CA LEU A 546 8.17 12.66 6.29
C LEU A 546 7.67 12.71 7.73
N LYS A 547 7.09 13.84 8.15
CA LYS A 547 6.53 14.01 9.51
C LYS A 547 5.36 13.07 9.79
N SER A 548 4.52 12.79 8.79
CA SER A 548 3.42 11.82 8.93
C SER A 548 3.88 10.37 9.17
N LEU A 549 5.16 10.08 8.90
CA LEU A 549 5.81 8.80 9.22
C LEU A 549 6.67 8.87 10.49
N GLY A 550 6.60 9.98 11.23
CA GLY A 550 7.43 10.20 12.42
C GLY A 550 8.92 10.35 12.13
N ILE A 551 9.30 10.69 10.89
CA ILE A 551 10.70 10.91 10.50
C ILE A 551 11.17 12.25 11.06
N GLY A 552 12.30 12.23 11.75
CA GLY A 552 12.93 13.39 12.36
C GLY A 552 14.23 12.99 13.06
N PRO A 553 15.28 13.83 13.06
CA PRO A 553 15.32 15.20 12.52
C PRO A 553 15.31 15.26 10.97
N VAL A 554 14.74 16.32 10.39
CA VAL A 554 14.75 16.55 8.94
C VAL A 554 15.78 17.61 8.59
N TYR A 555 16.80 17.24 7.82
CA TYR A 555 17.83 18.14 7.34
C TYR A 555 17.47 18.68 5.96
N THR A 556 17.66 19.97 5.71
CA THR A 556 17.34 20.59 4.40
C THR A 556 18.56 21.20 3.73
N ILE A 557 18.63 21.07 2.39
CA ILE A 557 19.65 21.73 1.56
C ILE A 557 18.93 22.60 0.52
N GLY A 558 19.34 23.88 0.47
CA GLY A 558 18.90 24.83 -0.56
C GLY A 558 17.79 25.78 -0.13
N PHE A 559 17.14 25.55 1.00
CA PHE A 559 16.08 26.39 1.55
C PHE A 559 16.04 26.35 3.09
N LYS A 560 15.24 27.22 3.70
CA LYS A 560 14.89 27.18 5.13
C LYS A 560 13.39 26.98 5.25
N THR A 561 12.97 26.30 6.31
CA THR A 561 11.55 26.02 6.59
C THR A 561 11.00 27.05 7.57
N HIS A 562 9.75 27.46 7.36
CA HIS A 562 9.03 28.42 8.17
C HIS A 562 7.65 27.87 8.58
N GLY A 563 6.99 28.57 9.51
CA GLY A 563 5.62 28.22 9.93
C GLY A 563 5.50 26.85 10.61
N SER A 564 4.36 26.19 10.41
CA SER A 564 4.00 24.94 11.09
C SER A 564 4.89 23.75 10.75
N LEU A 565 5.60 23.79 9.62
CA LEU A 565 6.50 22.72 9.20
C LEU A 565 7.91 22.86 9.77
N ALA A 566 8.26 23.98 10.41
CA ALA A 566 9.64 24.27 10.84
C ALA A 566 10.13 23.46 12.05
N GLY A 567 9.24 22.90 12.88
CA GLY A 567 9.65 22.09 14.04
C GLY A 567 10.49 20.88 13.63
N ASP A 568 11.61 20.62 14.29
CA ASP A 568 12.56 19.52 14.00
C ASP A 568 13.09 19.50 12.55
N VAL A 569 13.17 20.68 11.91
CA VAL A 569 13.77 20.85 10.59
C VAL A 569 15.00 21.76 10.65
N GLU A 570 16.15 21.26 10.22
CA GLU A 570 17.43 21.95 10.33
C GLU A 570 18.09 22.20 8.96
N PRO A 571 18.38 23.47 8.59
CA PRO A 571 19.03 23.78 7.34
C PRO A 571 20.54 23.53 7.39
N VAL A 572 21.03 22.74 6.44
CA VAL A 572 22.45 22.41 6.23
C VAL A 572 23.10 23.50 5.37
N ARG A 573 24.17 24.13 5.88
CA ARG A 573 24.77 25.32 5.25
C ARG A 573 26.16 25.07 4.68
N SER A 574 26.83 24.01 5.11
CA SER A 574 28.22 23.70 4.74
C SER A 574 28.45 22.20 4.52
N VAL A 575 29.61 21.84 3.96
CA VAL A 575 30.05 20.43 3.84
C VAL A 575 30.34 19.85 5.23
N GLU A 576 30.87 20.68 6.11
CA GLU A 576 31.17 20.34 7.49
C GLU A 576 29.90 19.97 8.26
N ASP A 577 28.78 20.63 7.96
CA ASP A 577 27.46 20.26 8.50
C ASP A 577 27.06 18.86 8.01
N VAL A 578 27.16 18.58 6.70
CA VAL A 578 26.86 17.26 6.10
C VAL A 578 27.62 16.13 6.80
N LYS A 579 28.90 16.35 7.10
CA LYS A 579 29.75 15.34 7.78
C LYS A 579 29.33 15.07 9.24
N ARG A 580 28.60 16.00 9.86
CA ARG A 580 28.13 15.90 11.24
C ARG A 580 26.69 15.43 11.35
N LEU A 581 25.98 15.34 10.23
CA LEU A 581 24.60 14.86 10.22
C LEU A 581 24.55 13.41 10.67
N GLU A 582 23.49 13.10 11.41
CA GLU A 582 23.05 11.73 11.55
C GLU A 582 22.85 11.12 10.16
N GLN A 583 23.23 9.85 10.01
CA GLN A 583 23.11 9.16 8.73
C GLN A 583 21.63 9.11 8.29
N PRO A 584 21.26 9.75 7.17
CA PRO A 584 19.87 9.80 6.76
C PRO A 584 19.40 8.42 6.31
N PHE A 585 18.23 8.02 6.80
CA PHE A 585 17.51 6.84 6.33
C PHE A 585 16.75 7.13 5.04
N VAL A 586 16.31 8.38 4.87
CA VAL A 586 15.58 8.85 3.69
C VAL A 586 16.28 10.05 3.05
N ILE A 587 16.43 10.03 1.74
CA ILE A 587 16.80 11.20 0.94
C ILE A 587 15.65 11.51 -0.01
N ILE A 588 15.19 12.77 -0.02
CA ILE A 588 14.23 13.25 -1.01
C ILE A 588 14.87 14.39 -1.81
N SER A 589 14.81 14.31 -3.14
CA SER A 589 15.23 15.38 -4.04
C SER A 589 14.01 16.01 -4.71
N ALA A 590 13.62 17.18 -4.23
CA ALA A 590 12.65 18.10 -4.87
C ALA A 590 13.35 19.17 -5.71
N LEU A 591 14.47 18.82 -6.34
CA LEU A 591 15.19 19.69 -7.26
C LEU A 591 14.54 19.66 -8.66
N PRO A 592 14.63 20.74 -9.45
CA PRO A 592 14.19 20.70 -10.84
C PRO A 592 15.13 19.82 -11.69
N ALA A 593 14.65 19.39 -12.86
CA ALA A 593 15.35 18.44 -13.74
C ALA A 593 16.80 18.86 -14.06
N GLU A 594 17.06 20.14 -14.28
CA GLU A 594 18.38 20.69 -14.63
C GLU A 594 19.38 20.58 -13.47
N LYS A 595 18.88 20.45 -12.24
CA LYS A 595 19.65 20.34 -11.00
C LYS A 595 19.59 18.95 -10.36
N SER A 596 18.85 18.02 -10.95
CA SER A 596 18.63 16.67 -10.41
C SER A 596 19.93 15.93 -10.04
N LEU A 597 21.02 16.12 -10.79
CA LEU A 597 22.31 15.45 -10.53
C LEU A 597 23.05 15.97 -9.29
N LEU A 598 22.63 17.07 -8.69
CA LEU A 598 23.27 17.61 -7.48
C LEU A 598 23.10 16.69 -6.26
N VAL A 599 22.15 15.75 -6.28
CA VAL A 599 21.95 14.76 -5.21
C VAL A 599 22.94 13.60 -5.25
N VAL A 600 23.53 13.31 -6.41
CA VAL A 600 24.39 12.13 -6.65
C VAL A 600 25.55 11.99 -5.66
N PRO A 601 26.32 13.04 -5.33
CA PRO A 601 27.41 12.94 -4.37
C PRO A 601 26.94 12.53 -2.96
N LEU A 602 25.74 12.96 -2.56
CA LEU A 602 25.16 12.60 -1.26
C LEU A 602 24.72 11.13 -1.25
N LEU A 603 24.11 10.65 -2.34
CA LEU A 603 23.76 9.23 -2.49
C LEU A 603 24.98 8.32 -2.37
N LYS A 604 26.11 8.73 -2.97
CA LYS A 604 27.38 7.99 -2.88
C LYS A 604 28.01 8.10 -1.49
N HIS A 605 27.96 9.27 -0.88
CA HIS A 605 28.51 9.50 0.46
C HIS A 605 27.78 8.66 1.52
N TYR A 606 26.45 8.62 1.46
CA TYR A 606 25.60 7.87 2.38
C TYR A 606 25.21 6.49 1.84
N ARG A 607 26.03 5.87 0.99
CA ARG A 607 25.80 4.52 0.47
C ARG A 607 25.44 3.52 1.58
N ALA A 608 24.65 2.50 1.24
CA ALA A 608 24.46 1.37 2.16
C ALA A 608 25.72 0.49 2.10
N ASP A 609 26.43 0.31 3.22
CA ASP A 609 27.45 -0.73 3.32
C ASP A 609 26.75 -2.08 3.54
N GLY A 610 27.28 -3.16 2.95
CA GLY A 610 26.62 -4.47 2.85
C GLY A 610 26.17 -5.09 4.18
N ARG A 611 25.14 -5.95 4.07
CA ARG A 611 24.39 -6.74 5.08
C ARG A 611 25.05 -6.87 6.48
N ASN A 612 24.30 -6.49 7.51
CA ASN A 612 24.62 -6.71 8.93
C ASN A 612 24.67 -8.20 9.28
N GLY A 613 25.65 -8.61 10.11
CA GLY A 613 25.65 -9.89 10.83
C GLY A 613 27.00 -10.61 10.84
N ARG A 614 27.78 -10.48 11.93
CA ARG A 614 28.96 -11.30 12.21
C ARG A 614 28.51 -12.74 12.50
N GLY A 615 28.92 -13.69 11.67
CA GLY A 615 28.94 -15.10 12.04
C GLY A 615 29.97 -15.31 13.15
N GLY A 616 29.50 -15.53 14.38
CA GLY A 616 30.33 -16.00 15.48
C GLY A 616 30.65 -17.47 15.28
N GLY A 617 31.80 -17.77 14.65
CA GLY A 617 32.41 -19.10 14.62
C GLY A 617 33.73 -19.04 15.38
N GLY A 618 33.85 -19.85 16.43
CA GLY A 618 34.91 -19.79 17.42
C GLY A 618 36.32 -20.09 16.92
N ASN A 619 37.28 -19.70 17.77
CA ASN A 619 38.67 -20.11 17.77
C ASN A 619 38.89 -21.55 17.29
N THR A 620 39.65 -21.70 16.20
CA THR A 620 40.59 -22.82 16.09
C THR A 620 41.95 -22.27 15.71
N SER A 621 42.89 -22.59 16.58
CA SER A 621 44.32 -22.29 16.58
C SER A 621 45.03 -22.68 15.27
N ASN A 622 46.11 -21.92 15.01
CA ASN A 622 47.27 -22.25 14.18
C ASN A 622 47.53 -23.76 14.04
N ASP A 623 47.80 -24.19 12.82
CA ASP A 623 49.07 -24.86 12.50
C ASP A 623 49.40 -24.67 11.02
N GLY A 624 50.64 -24.26 10.75
CA GLY A 624 51.17 -24.11 9.41
C GLY A 624 51.76 -25.40 8.87
N MET A 625 51.85 -25.53 7.55
CA MET A 625 53.04 -26.08 6.90
C MET A 625 53.02 -25.83 5.39
N ALA A 626 54.21 -25.53 4.88
CA ALA A 626 54.55 -25.37 3.49
C ALA A 626 54.84 -26.72 2.81
N ASN A 627 54.55 -26.80 1.50
CA ASN A 627 55.17 -27.60 0.42
C ASN A 627 54.09 -27.73 -0.69
N GLY A 628 54.33 -27.56 -1.98
CA GLY A 628 55.52 -27.81 -2.79
C GLY A 628 55.21 -28.98 -3.73
N HIS A 629 55.37 -28.75 -5.05
CA HIS A 629 55.33 -29.72 -6.17
C HIS A 629 53.93 -30.19 -6.63
N SER A 630 53.63 -30.56 -7.87
CA SER A 630 54.20 -30.42 -9.24
C SER A 630 53.30 -31.27 -10.16
N ARG A 631 53.38 -31.06 -11.50
CA ARG A 631 52.99 -31.98 -12.62
C ARG A 631 51.51 -31.93 -13.05
N SER A 632 51.23 -31.36 -14.24
CA SER A 632 51.24 -31.95 -15.62
C SER A 632 49.89 -32.61 -15.94
N SER A 633 49.25 -32.47 -17.09
CA SER A 633 49.76 -32.47 -18.47
C SER A 633 48.64 -32.18 -19.48
N SER A 634 49.04 -31.71 -20.68
CA SER A 634 48.49 -31.98 -22.05
C SER A 634 47.06 -31.53 -22.39
N SER A 635 46.70 -30.99 -23.56
CA SER A 635 47.26 -30.97 -24.94
C SER A 635 46.46 -29.88 -25.73
N SER A 636 47.07 -28.94 -26.46
CA SER A 636 47.25 -28.90 -27.94
C SER A 636 46.01 -29.30 -28.76
N ASP A 637 45.60 -28.68 -29.87
CA ASP A 637 46.18 -27.67 -30.77
C ASP A 637 45.12 -27.27 -31.83
N ASN A 638 45.37 -26.14 -32.49
CA ASN A 638 45.02 -25.81 -33.90
C ASN A 638 43.55 -25.63 -34.32
N ASN A 639 43.21 -24.88 -35.37
CA ASN A 639 43.77 -23.73 -36.10
C ASN A 639 42.71 -23.38 -37.18
N ASN A 640 42.80 -22.17 -37.72
CA ASN A 640 42.40 -21.75 -39.07
C ASN A 640 40.95 -21.32 -39.40
N ASN A 641 40.83 -19.98 -39.50
CA ASN A 641 40.85 -19.19 -40.75
C ASN A 641 39.54 -18.88 -41.54
N ASN A 642 39.34 -17.57 -41.68
CA ASN A 642 39.02 -16.77 -42.89
C ASN A 642 37.59 -16.57 -43.46
N GLY A 643 37.36 -15.29 -43.83
CA GLY A 643 36.38 -14.80 -44.82
C GLY A 643 35.55 -13.61 -44.29
N ILE A 644 36.08 -12.37 -44.26
CA ILE A 644 36.06 -11.31 -45.30
C ILE A 644 34.68 -11.03 -45.93
N GLY A 645 34.21 -9.78 -45.77
CA GLY A 645 33.13 -9.16 -46.55
C GLY A 645 32.97 -7.68 -46.21
N ILE A 646 33.62 -6.81 -46.99
CA ILE A 646 33.64 -5.33 -46.92
C ILE A 646 32.45 -4.75 -47.71
N GLY A 647 31.90 -3.62 -47.27
CA GLY A 647 31.05 -2.73 -48.07
C GLY A 647 30.88 -1.34 -47.44
N ASN A 648 31.67 -0.37 -47.92
CA ASN A 648 31.51 1.08 -47.70
C ASN A 648 30.48 1.65 -48.69
N ASP A 649 29.73 2.70 -48.33
CA ASP A 649 29.83 4.00 -49.02
C ASP A 649 28.98 5.14 -48.39
N ASN A 650 29.70 6.23 -48.07
CA ASN A 650 29.48 7.67 -48.30
C ASN A 650 28.09 8.35 -48.30
N GLY A 651 28.06 9.54 -47.67
CA GLY A 651 27.06 10.60 -47.94
C GLY A 651 27.21 11.83 -47.04
N ASN A 652 28.08 12.77 -47.43
CA ASN A 652 28.31 14.06 -46.79
C ASN A 652 27.27 15.11 -47.27
N GLY A 653 26.83 16.03 -46.41
CA GLY A 653 25.85 17.07 -46.77
C GLY A 653 25.85 18.27 -45.82
N ASN A 654 26.55 19.32 -46.22
CA ASN A 654 26.72 20.60 -45.53
C ASN A 654 25.54 21.55 -45.82
N GLY A 655 25.12 22.39 -44.87
CA GLY A 655 24.06 23.38 -45.09
C GLY A 655 24.01 24.47 -44.02
N ASN A 656 24.65 25.60 -44.32
CA ASN A 656 24.68 26.84 -43.53
C ASN A 656 23.41 27.67 -43.74
N GLY A 657 22.93 28.40 -42.72
CA GLY A 657 21.80 29.32 -42.85
C GLY A 657 21.56 30.19 -41.62
N SER A 658 22.17 31.37 -41.61
CA SER A 658 22.07 32.44 -40.60
C SER A 658 20.69 33.13 -40.58
N GLY A 659 20.27 33.61 -39.41
CA GLY A 659 19.10 34.52 -39.28
C GLY A 659 18.90 35.03 -37.85
N ASN A 660 19.30 36.28 -37.62
CA ASN A 660 19.37 37.02 -36.37
C ASN A 660 17.98 37.48 -35.86
N GLY A 661 17.75 37.55 -34.54
CA GLY A 661 16.50 38.09 -33.98
C GLY A 661 16.47 38.18 -32.45
N ASN A 662 16.85 39.34 -31.93
CA ASN A 662 17.00 39.74 -30.52
C ASN A 662 15.75 39.57 -29.63
N GLY A 663 15.94 39.14 -28.38
CA GLY A 663 14.91 39.10 -27.35
C GLY A 663 15.49 38.99 -25.94
N ASN A 664 15.91 40.12 -25.38
CA ASN A 664 16.48 40.27 -24.04
C ASN A 664 15.52 39.81 -22.93
N GLY A 665 16.05 39.00 -22.00
CA GLY A 665 15.35 38.56 -20.79
C GLY A 665 16.22 37.70 -19.88
N HIS A 666 17.47 38.12 -19.63
CA HIS A 666 18.36 37.44 -18.68
C HIS A 666 17.96 37.73 -17.22
N GLY A 667 17.12 36.87 -16.66
CA GLY A 667 16.98 36.70 -15.22
C GLY A 667 17.89 35.58 -14.73
N HIS A 668 19.20 35.82 -14.63
CA HIS A 668 20.14 34.88 -14.00
C HIS A 668 19.96 34.84 -12.48
N GLY A 669 18.92 34.15 -12.02
CA GLY A 669 18.80 33.69 -10.64
C GLY A 669 19.65 32.44 -10.42
N ASN A 670 20.96 32.61 -10.29
CA ASN A 670 21.88 31.52 -9.94
C ASN A 670 21.68 31.18 -8.44
N GLY A 671 20.60 30.43 -8.14
CA GLY A 671 20.09 30.19 -6.79
C GLY A 671 21.11 29.52 -5.86
N ILE A 672 21.11 29.96 -4.60
CA ILE A 672 22.00 29.53 -3.52
C ILE A 672 22.09 28.00 -3.40
N ALA A 673 20.98 27.28 -3.62
CA ALA A 673 20.93 25.82 -3.66
C ALA A 673 21.90 25.19 -4.67
N GLY A 674 22.03 25.77 -5.87
CA GLY A 674 22.95 25.28 -6.91
C GLY A 674 24.42 25.50 -6.56
N ARG A 675 24.74 26.61 -5.89
CA ARG A 675 26.11 26.91 -5.43
C ARG A 675 26.50 26.07 -4.22
N ILE A 676 25.59 25.84 -3.28
CA ILE A 676 25.84 25.02 -2.08
C ILE A 676 25.95 23.56 -2.47
N ALA A 677 24.96 22.99 -3.17
CA ALA A 677 25.01 21.60 -3.59
C ALA A 677 26.15 21.35 -4.59
N GLY A 678 26.46 22.30 -5.49
CA GLY A 678 27.62 22.21 -6.38
C GLY A 678 28.98 22.29 -5.66
N ARG A 679 29.12 23.13 -4.62
CA ARG A 679 30.34 23.20 -3.79
C ARG A 679 30.49 21.97 -2.88
N ILE A 680 29.39 21.45 -2.36
CA ILE A 680 29.36 20.20 -1.59
C ILE A 680 29.73 19.01 -2.50
N ALA A 681 29.14 18.95 -3.70
CA ALA A 681 29.43 17.95 -4.72
C ALA A 681 30.89 17.92 -5.15
N GLY A 682 31.45 19.09 -5.50
CA GLY A 682 32.83 19.21 -5.99
C GLY A 682 33.90 18.87 -4.97
N ARG A 683 33.63 19.07 -3.66
CA ARG A 683 34.58 18.73 -2.59
C ARG A 683 34.44 17.31 -2.06
N ILE A 684 33.24 16.73 -2.03
CA ILE A 684 33.05 15.30 -1.68
C ILE A 684 33.71 14.39 -2.72
N ALA A 685 33.68 14.77 -4.01
CA ALA A 685 34.37 14.02 -5.07
C ALA A 685 35.91 14.12 -5.01
N GLY A 686 36.45 15.16 -4.35
CA GLY A 686 37.89 15.48 -4.34
C GLY A 686 38.64 15.06 -3.07
N GLY A 687 37.98 14.49 -2.07
CA GLY A 687 38.67 14.04 -0.87
C GLY A 687 37.74 13.36 0.12
N ILE A 688 37.89 12.05 0.27
CA ILE A 688 37.81 11.24 1.50
C ILE A 688 38.08 9.79 1.09
N ALA A 689 39.33 9.35 1.29
CA ALA A 689 39.66 7.97 1.57
C ALA A 689 39.80 7.89 3.09
N GLY A 690 38.75 7.48 3.78
CA GLY A 690 38.71 7.46 5.24
C GLY A 690 37.42 6.81 5.71
N GLY A 691 37.46 5.49 5.89
CA GLY A 691 36.34 4.70 6.37
C GLY A 691 36.05 4.99 7.83
N ILE A 692 34.82 5.41 8.11
CA ILE A 692 34.23 5.34 9.44
C ILE A 692 33.40 4.05 9.44
N ALA A 693 33.78 3.09 10.29
CA ALA A 693 33.06 1.84 10.47
C ALA A 693 31.67 2.11 11.10
N GLY A 694 30.65 2.24 10.25
CA GLY A 694 29.26 2.33 10.65
C GLY A 694 28.68 0.95 10.91
N ARG A 695 27.94 0.81 12.02
CA ARG A 695 26.97 -0.28 12.24
C ARG A 695 26.11 -0.43 10.97
N GLY A 696 26.00 -1.63 10.41
CA GLY A 696 25.31 -1.86 9.13
C GLY A 696 23.89 -1.30 9.17
N SER A 697 23.51 -0.57 8.12
CA SER A 697 22.24 0.16 8.07
C SER A 697 21.13 -0.70 7.49
N ALA A 698 19.97 -0.67 8.14
CA ALA A 698 18.69 -1.06 7.55
C ALA A 698 18.44 -0.35 6.20
N GLY A 699 17.65 -0.96 5.31
CA GLY A 699 17.45 -0.51 3.93
C GLY A 699 17.07 0.97 3.81
N LYS A 700 17.82 1.76 3.02
CA LYS A 700 17.64 3.21 2.86
C LYS A 700 16.75 3.55 1.67
N VAL A 701 16.05 4.69 1.72
CA VAL A 701 15.09 5.10 0.67
C VAL A 701 15.45 6.44 0.02
N PHE A 702 15.44 6.47 -1.31
CA PHE A 702 15.61 7.66 -2.11
C PHE A 702 14.35 7.96 -2.94
N VAL A 703 13.84 9.18 -2.86
CA VAL A 703 12.71 9.66 -3.68
C VAL A 703 13.15 10.85 -4.52
N ASP A 704 12.99 10.75 -5.83
CA ASP A 704 13.34 11.80 -6.79
C ASP A 704 12.08 12.41 -7.42
N LEU A 705 11.78 13.65 -7.07
CA LEU A 705 10.58 14.37 -7.51
C LEU A 705 10.81 15.23 -8.77
N ALA A 706 12.02 15.24 -9.34
CA ALA A 706 12.27 16.00 -10.56
C ALA A 706 11.38 15.48 -11.72
N SER A 707 10.79 16.37 -12.50
CA SER A 707 10.01 16.01 -13.70
C SER A 707 10.63 16.63 -14.95
N GLY A 708 10.59 15.91 -16.08
CA GLY A 708 11.08 16.39 -17.38
C GLY A 708 12.43 15.82 -17.83
N PRO A 709 12.93 16.25 -19.01
CA PRO A 709 14.13 15.69 -19.64
C PRO A 709 15.40 15.89 -18.81
N ARG A 710 16.26 14.87 -18.74
CA ARG A 710 17.49 14.89 -17.94
C ARG A 710 18.67 14.31 -18.69
N LYS A 711 19.88 14.75 -18.30
CA LYS A 711 21.15 14.27 -18.87
C LYS A 711 21.60 12.91 -18.32
N ALA A 712 21.16 12.53 -17.12
CA ALA A 712 21.44 11.24 -16.50
C ALA A 712 20.33 10.90 -15.47
N ASP A 713 20.31 9.65 -15.00
CA ASP A 713 19.28 9.11 -14.11
C ASP A 713 19.83 8.91 -12.67
N PRO A 714 19.50 9.80 -11.71
CA PRO A 714 19.84 9.62 -10.30
C PRO A 714 19.32 8.32 -9.69
N LEU A 715 18.22 7.76 -10.18
CA LEU A 715 17.63 6.54 -9.63
C LEU A 715 18.54 5.34 -9.85
N SER A 716 19.10 5.18 -11.06
CA SER A 716 20.08 4.13 -11.36
C SER A 716 21.31 4.21 -10.43
N ILE A 717 21.80 5.42 -10.16
CA ILE A 717 22.95 5.66 -9.28
C ILE A 717 22.61 5.35 -7.83
N ALA A 718 21.41 5.74 -7.37
CA ALA A 718 20.91 5.43 -6.03
C ALA A 718 20.85 3.91 -5.81
N ARG A 719 20.27 3.16 -6.76
CA ARG A 719 20.19 1.68 -6.69
C ARG A 719 21.58 1.04 -6.65
N ALA A 720 22.50 1.52 -7.49
CA ALA A 720 23.89 1.05 -7.46
C ALA A 720 24.62 1.36 -6.14
N ALA A 721 24.17 2.38 -5.40
CA ALA A 721 24.66 2.72 -4.07
C ALA A 721 23.87 2.04 -2.92
N GLY A 722 22.98 1.09 -3.24
CA GLY A 722 22.23 0.30 -2.26
C GLY A 722 20.96 0.96 -1.72
N TRP A 723 20.43 1.97 -2.42
CA TRP A 723 19.17 2.62 -2.05
C TRP A 723 17.97 1.97 -2.75
N THR A 724 16.87 1.80 -2.03
CA THR A 724 15.55 1.63 -2.65
C THR A 724 15.13 2.98 -3.24
N ALA A 725 14.87 3.04 -4.55
CA ALA A 725 14.72 4.31 -5.26
C ALA A 725 13.40 4.40 -6.05
N TYR A 726 12.64 5.47 -5.79
CA TYR A 726 11.38 5.82 -6.47
C TYR A 726 11.50 7.15 -7.21
N GLY A 727 10.89 7.22 -8.39
CA GLY A 727 10.86 8.44 -9.19
C GLY A 727 9.52 9.16 -9.11
N ILE A 728 9.46 10.33 -9.76
CA ILE A 728 8.23 11.14 -9.88
C ILE A 728 7.06 10.36 -10.50
N ALA A 729 7.35 9.37 -11.34
CA ALA A 729 6.33 8.50 -11.93
C ALA A 729 5.59 7.66 -10.87
N ASP A 730 6.32 7.18 -9.86
CA ASP A 730 5.76 6.37 -8.78
C ASP A 730 4.93 7.27 -7.84
N VAL A 731 5.46 8.46 -7.50
CA VAL A 731 4.75 9.47 -6.68
C VAL A 731 3.47 9.94 -7.37
N SER A 732 3.55 10.24 -8.66
CA SER A 732 2.40 10.70 -9.46
C SER A 732 1.35 9.60 -9.63
N ALA A 733 1.75 8.33 -9.76
CA ALA A 733 0.82 7.21 -9.80
C ALA A 733 0.05 7.08 -8.48
N TRP A 734 0.74 7.08 -7.33
CA TRP A 734 0.06 7.08 -6.02
C TRP A 734 -0.81 8.32 -5.81
N THR A 735 -0.33 9.51 -6.21
CA THR A 735 -1.13 10.74 -6.15
C THR A 735 -2.40 10.61 -6.98
N THR A 736 -2.32 9.97 -8.15
CA THR A 736 -3.48 9.71 -9.02
C THR A 736 -4.46 8.75 -8.39
N VAL A 737 -3.99 7.65 -7.76
CA VAL A 737 -4.83 6.72 -6.99
C VAL A 737 -5.64 7.48 -5.91
N GLU A 738 -4.96 8.28 -5.10
CA GLU A 738 -5.60 9.06 -4.03
C GLU A 738 -6.54 10.12 -4.58
N THR A 739 -6.18 10.78 -5.68
CA THR A 739 -7.02 11.80 -6.31
C THR A 739 -8.32 11.21 -6.86
N ILE A 740 -8.27 10.05 -7.52
CA ILE A 740 -9.47 9.33 -7.98
C ILE A 740 -10.34 8.94 -6.77
N ARG A 741 -9.72 8.39 -5.72
CA ARG A 741 -10.43 8.02 -4.50
C ARG A 741 -11.15 9.20 -3.85
N LEU A 742 -10.49 10.35 -3.76
CA LEU A 742 -11.06 11.55 -3.15
C LEU A 742 -12.15 12.21 -4.01
N LEU A 743 -11.95 12.28 -5.34
CA LEU A 743 -12.87 12.97 -6.25
C LEU A 743 -14.14 12.17 -6.51
N VAL A 744 -14.04 10.85 -6.68
CA VAL A 744 -15.16 10.03 -7.15
C VAL A 744 -15.45 8.82 -6.27
N GLY A 745 -14.72 8.63 -5.16
CA GLY A 745 -14.95 7.51 -4.24
C GLY A 745 -14.61 6.13 -4.82
N GLN A 746 -14.04 6.08 -6.02
CA GLN A 746 -13.65 4.83 -6.70
C GLN A 746 -12.20 4.51 -6.42
N ASN A 747 -11.86 3.22 -6.48
CA ASN A 747 -10.50 2.77 -6.25
C ASN A 747 -9.89 2.21 -7.53
N VAL A 748 -8.63 2.57 -7.78
CA VAL A 748 -7.81 2.00 -8.83
C VAL A 748 -6.47 1.61 -8.21
N CYS A 749 -5.96 0.44 -8.57
CA CYS A 749 -4.71 -0.05 -8.00
C CYS A 749 -3.52 0.75 -8.53
N TYR A 750 -2.48 0.93 -7.70
CA TYR A 750 -1.25 1.60 -8.12
C TYR A 750 -0.63 0.95 -9.36
N ASP A 751 -0.55 -0.38 -9.40
CA ASP A 751 0.06 -1.12 -10.50
C ASP A 751 -0.77 -0.94 -11.79
N PHE A 752 -2.11 -0.87 -11.70
CA PHE A 752 -2.99 -0.47 -12.82
C PHE A 752 -2.66 0.94 -13.33
N VAL A 753 -2.54 1.93 -12.43
CA VAL A 753 -2.19 3.30 -12.82
C VAL A 753 -0.83 3.30 -13.52
N ARG A 754 0.20 2.61 -13.00
CA ARG A 754 1.51 2.53 -13.64
C ARG A 754 1.45 1.87 -15.02
N LEU A 755 0.67 0.80 -15.16
CA LEU A 755 0.47 0.07 -16.42
C LEU A 755 -0.22 0.95 -17.47
N ALA A 756 -1.37 1.51 -17.12
CA ALA A 756 -2.23 2.26 -18.04
C ALA A 756 -1.69 3.65 -18.38
N SER A 757 -0.86 4.24 -17.51
CA SER A 757 -0.26 5.56 -17.71
C SER A 757 0.88 5.57 -18.73
N GLY A 758 1.52 4.42 -18.98
CA GLY A 758 2.69 4.32 -19.87
C GLY A 758 3.82 5.30 -19.49
N ARG A 759 4.68 5.64 -20.47
CA ARG A 759 5.71 6.71 -20.31
C ARG A 759 5.14 8.13 -20.49
N GLY A 760 3.91 8.28 -20.97
CA GLY A 760 3.35 9.58 -21.41
C GLY A 760 2.74 10.44 -20.29
N LEU A 761 2.60 9.91 -19.08
CA LEU A 761 2.01 10.63 -17.94
C LEU A 761 3.02 11.43 -17.11
N PHE A 762 4.33 11.26 -17.32
CA PHE A 762 5.38 11.70 -16.38
C PHE A 762 6.51 12.50 -17.04
#